data_AF-A0AAW2RZY9-F1
#
_entry.id   AF-A0AAW2RZY9-F1
#
_cell.length_a   1.000
_cell.length_b   1.000
_cell.length_c   1.000
_cell.angle_alpha   90.00
_cell.angle_beta   90.00
_cell.angle_gamma   90.00
#
_symmetry.space_group_name_H-M   'P 1'
#
loop_
_entity.id
_entity.type
_entity.pdbx_description
1 polymer ?
#
loop_
_entity_poly.entity_id
_entity_poly.type
_entity_poly.pdbx_seq_one_letter_code
_entity_poly.pdbx_strand_id
1 'polypeptide(L)'
;MYAVTRKLKALKPIFRAQRQKKGDLSNNVSLAAGFLETAQLLLATDRHCPTLLHLKFCCKLELLGGRSRDRFIDLRHLRPWARHILTEAEADALVVPVSPEEVKQAVFDIDESKAPGPDGYSAGFFKAAWPVNGGEVTQAIRDFFQTGRLLKQVNTTLISLIPKVSNPAVVAEFRPISCCNVLYKVITKILVQRMRGILDTLISPSQNAFVPGRAIGDNILLAQELFSGYNQKHLPPRCALKVDLRKAFDMVEWDFLRAVLTLFGFSEQYIQWIVVCVTTPSFSICLNGAPHGFFRGTRGLRQGDPMSPFLFVLIMEDPAVSTRVCRRPIMFSKADPNSVRIFKEGLTTFADLSGLQANLHTSHLILSSSAALLRDTLLTILGFQEWHLPLRYLGLPLLASRLSVADCQSIIQKIEARIRGWDGIMLSFAGRVQLIKSVLSALQVYWAMAFILPKHVIKDIEKRLRNFLWRGSIETGYAKVAWQQVCRPVNEGGLGIRDIHALNKGLMSRHLWRLIVNEQSSIWVNWISHYRLRNYSVWTISTRSGTWGWRKLIRLRDSLHPCITYRIGDGTSFSLWHDPWHDRGPLISQFPLGPRHTSLPASAPLSMVIFEENWNWPLITNMKSVDITHDLPTIHGGPDRILWTGPRGSFSAAAAYTVFCPPGPKVGWSSLLEGTFKIPRHRFILWLAILGRLSIMDKPWLQHLGTTCVLCQEDVQESHEHLFFLCSYATMCLRAIRRMVVLHWPYNSWTTVIRWISVRWRGKHVVSASYRALLASVVYHLWRERNLRIFQHTTRTADEIARTVVSEVRDLIICKQLPSSVSTRGLYRIWRIPWPVEGEAHT
;
A
#
# COMPACT_ATOMS: atom_id res chain seq x y z
N MET A 1 33.12 -2.03 18.40
CA MET A 1 32.63 -3.08 17.44
C MET A 1 33.11 -4.52 17.69
N TYR A 2 34.42 -4.78 17.83
CA TYR A 2 34.99 -6.15 17.91
C TYR A 2 34.40 -7.03 19.03
N ALA A 3 34.17 -6.45 20.22
CA ALA A 3 33.59 -7.15 21.37
C ALA A 3 32.19 -7.74 21.08
N VAL A 4 31.32 -6.99 20.38
CA VAL A 4 29.98 -7.45 19.98
C VAL A 4 30.07 -8.63 19.03
N THR A 5 30.91 -8.54 18.01
CA THR A 5 31.09 -9.62 17.02
C THR A 5 31.62 -10.90 17.69
N ARG A 6 32.49 -10.77 18.70
CA ARG A 6 33.00 -11.92 19.48
C ARG A 6 31.88 -12.59 20.30
N LYS A 7 31.06 -11.82 21.03
CA LYS A 7 29.89 -12.34 21.76
C LYS A 7 28.87 -13.01 20.83
N LEU A 8 28.55 -12.37 19.69
CA LEU A 8 27.65 -12.94 18.69
C LEU A 8 28.19 -14.23 18.06
N LYS A 9 29.51 -14.37 17.89
CA LYS A 9 30.11 -15.61 17.39
C LYS A 9 29.98 -16.76 18.39
N ALA A 10 30.15 -16.49 19.68
CA ALA A 10 30.03 -17.48 20.75
C ALA A 10 28.61 -18.07 20.88
N LEU A 11 27.58 -17.28 20.56
CA LEU A 11 26.18 -17.72 20.63
C LEU A 11 25.71 -18.57 19.43
N LYS A 12 26.46 -18.57 18.33
CA LYS A 12 26.08 -19.18 17.04
C LYS A 12 25.78 -20.70 17.11
N PRO A 13 26.51 -21.53 17.88
CA PRO A 13 26.23 -22.97 18.01
C PRO A 13 24.89 -23.26 18.69
N ILE A 14 24.57 -22.53 19.76
CA ILE A 14 23.34 -22.69 20.55
C ILE A 14 22.10 -22.43 19.68
N PHE A 15 22.18 -21.46 18.78
CA PHE A 15 21.07 -21.09 17.91
C PHE A 15 20.88 -22.00 16.69
N ARG A 16 21.94 -22.66 16.18
CA ARG A 16 21.78 -23.71 15.16
C ARG A 16 20.91 -24.85 15.70
N ALA A 17 21.09 -25.21 16.97
CA ALA A 17 20.27 -26.21 17.64
C ALA A 17 18.80 -25.75 17.86
N GLN A 18 18.55 -24.46 18.13
CA GLN A 18 17.18 -23.93 18.26
C GLN A 18 16.43 -23.83 16.93
N ARG A 19 17.09 -23.48 15.81
CA ARG A 19 16.44 -23.41 14.49
C ARG A 19 15.95 -24.76 13.99
N GLN A 20 16.61 -25.86 14.37
CA GLN A 20 16.18 -27.22 14.04
C GLN A 20 14.87 -27.63 14.75
N LYS A 21 14.46 -26.95 15.84
CA LYS A 21 13.30 -27.34 16.66
C LYS A 21 11.98 -26.63 16.34
N LYS A 22 11.90 -25.80 15.29
CA LYS A 22 10.65 -25.14 14.89
C LYS A 22 10.15 -25.62 13.52
N GLY A 23 9.28 -26.62 13.54
CA GLY A 23 8.39 -26.99 12.43
C GLY A 23 8.92 -28.12 11.56
N ASP A 24 8.36 -29.31 11.78
CA ASP A 24 8.54 -30.50 10.96
C ASP A 24 8.33 -30.18 9.45
N LEU A 25 9.40 -30.38 8.69
CA LEU A 25 9.54 -30.11 7.25
C LEU A 25 9.75 -31.42 6.47
N SER A 26 9.42 -32.57 7.06
CA SER A 26 9.64 -33.92 6.53
C SER A 26 9.16 -34.11 5.07
N ASN A 27 8.04 -33.50 4.68
CA ASN A 27 7.53 -33.59 3.30
C ASN A 27 8.30 -32.78 2.24
N ASN A 28 9.08 -31.77 2.62
CA ASN A 28 9.94 -31.02 1.69
C ASN A 28 11.35 -31.63 1.57
N VAL A 29 11.74 -32.46 2.53
CA VAL A 29 13.04 -33.16 2.54
C VAL A 29 13.02 -34.37 1.60
N SER A 30 11.89 -35.09 1.47
CA SER A 30 11.82 -36.23 0.53
C SER A 30 11.78 -35.79 -0.95
N LEU A 31 11.18 -34.63 -1.25
CA LEU A 31 11.23 -34.02 -2.59
C LEU A 31 12.61 -33.40 -2.93
N ALA A 32 13.38 -33.01 -1.91
CA ALA A 32 14.73 -32.47 -2.08
C ALA A 32 15.81 -33.56 -2.16
N ALA A 33 15.58 -34.75 -1.58
CA ALA A 33 16.54 -35.85 -1.56
C ALA A 33 16.95 -36.29 -2.98
N GLY A 34 15.99 -36.40 -3.91
CA GLY A 34 16.26 -36.77 -5.31
C GLY A 34 16.99 -35.71 -6.14
N PHE A 35 17.05 -34.45 -5.68
CA PHE A 35 17.83 -33.38 -6.32
C PHE A 35 19.20 -33.18 -5.64
N LEU A 36 19.28 -33.54 -4.35
CA LEU A 36 20.50 -33.49 -3.53
C LEU A 36 21.48 -34.62 -3.85
N GLU A 37 21.02 -35.82 -4.20
CA GLU A 37 21.92 -36.90 -4.64
C GLU A 37 22.65 -36.52 -5.94
N THR A 38 21.95 -35.89 -6.89
CA THR A 38 22.55 -35.41 -8.15
C THR A 38 23.47 -34.21 -7.95
N ALA A 39 23.16 -33.33 -7.00
CA ALA A 39 23.99 -32.16 -6.67
C ALA A 39 25.19 -32.49 -5.77
N GLN A 40 25.09 -33.51 -4.91
CA GLN A 40 26.19 -33.99 -4.07
C GLN A 40 27.23 -34.76 -4.89
N LEU A 41 26.80 -35.51 -5.92
CA LEU A 41 27.74 -36.12 -6.88
C LEU A 41 28.59 -35.06 -7.61
N LEU A 42 28.03 -33.88 -7.89
CA LEU A 42 28.72 -32.76 -8.53
C LEU A 42 29.59 -31.92 -7.57
N LEU A 43 29.33 -31.99 -6.26
CA LEU A 43 30.06 -31.23 -5.23
C LEU A 43 31.19 -32.03 -4.56
N ALA A 44 31.19 -33.36 -4.69
CA ALA A 44 32.28 -34.21 -4.21
C ALA A 44 33.52 -34.13 -5.11
N THR A 45 33.36 -33.75 -6.37
CA THR A 45 34.47 -33.50 -7.31
C THR A 45 34.76 -32.01 -7.43
N ASP A 46 35.77 -31.61 -6.66
CA ASP A 46 36.71 -30.53 -6.96
C ASP A 46 36.30 -29.07 -6.67
N ARG A 47 37.15 -28.40 -5.88
CA ARG A 47 37.06 -26.95 -5.55
C ARG A 47 37.39 -26.07 -6.75
N HIS A 48 37.52 -26.64 -7.94
CA HIS A 48 37.84 -26.00 -9.21
C HIS A 48 36.74 -26.13 -10.26
N CYS A 49 35.48 -26.37 -9.86
CA CYS A 49 34.35 -26.38 -10.79
C CYS A 49 34.33 -25.10 -11.68
N PRO A 50 34.58 -25.22 -13.00
CA PRO A 50 34.64 -24.09 -13.93
C PRO A 50 33.34 -23.30 -13.93
N THR A 51 32.20 -23.98 -13.72
CA THR A 51 30.88 -23.37 -13.64
C THR A 51 30.72 -22.44 -12.44
N LEU A 52 31.32 -22.75 -11.30
CA LEU A 52 31.27 -21.92 -10.07
C LEU A 52 32.24 -20.73 -10.15
N LEU A 53 33.39 -20.92 -10.81
CA LEU A 53 34.30 -19.84 -11.21
C LEU A 53 33.67 -18.95 -12.28
N HIS A 54 32.96 -19.52 -13.25
CA HIS A 54 32.19 -18.81 -14.27
C HIS A 54 31.01 -18.06 -13.64
N LEU A 55 30.32 -18.64 -12.66
CA LEU A 55 29.27 -17.94 -11.92
C LEU A 55 29.84 -16.79 -11.08
N LYS A 56 30.99 -16.97 -10.43
CA LYS A 56 31.72 -15.89 -9.73
C LYS A 56 32.16 -14.79 -10.71
N PHE A 57 32.67 -15.17 -11.88
CA PHE A 57 33.15 -14.26 -12.92
C PHE A 57 32.02 -13.49 -13.57
N CYS A 58 30.95 -14.17 -14.01
CA CYS A 58 29.72 -13.59 -14.53
C CYS A 58 29.01 -12.75 -13.47
N CYS A 59 28.94 -13.17 -12.21
CA CYS A 59 28.37 -12.32 -11.16
C CYS A 59 29.24 -11.07 -10.91
N LYS A 60 30.57 -11.19 -10.94
CA LYS A 60 31.47 -10.04 -10.76
C LYS A 60 31.35 -9.03 -11.91
N LEU A 61 31.33 -9.50 -13.17
CA LEU A 61 31.23 -8.65 -14.36
C LEU A 61 29.81 -8.17 -14.65
N GLU A 62 28.81 -9.03 -14.48
CA GLU A 62 27.42 -8.72 -14.77
C GLU A 62 26.70 -8.05 -13.61
N LEU A 63 26.94 -8.42 -12.34
CA LEU A 63 26.19 -7.86 -11.20
C LEU A 63 26.82 -6.62 -10.59
N LEU A 64 28.14 -6.40 -10.69
CA LEU A 64 28.80 -5.22 -10.09
C LEU A 64 29.61 -4.38 -11.09
N GLY A 65 29.67 -4.80 -12.37
CA GLY A 65 30.31 -4.03 -13.43
C GLY A 65 31.84 -3.94 -13.35
N GLY A 66 32.44 -3.48 -14.44
CA GLY A 66 33.87 -3.61 -14.75
C GLY A 66 34.87 -2.87 -13.83
N ARG A 67 36.09 -2.64 -14.34
CA ARG A 67 37.18 -1.97 -13.62
C ARG A 67 36.73 -0.56 -13.20
N SER A 68 36.95 -0.20 -11.93
CA SER A 68 36.76 1.15 -11.42
C SER A 68 37.62 2.13 -12.23
N ARG A 69 37.00 3.26 -12.63
CA ARG A 69 37.68 4.37 -13.30
C ARG A 69 38.01 5.38 -12.21
N ASP A 70 39.24 5.36 -11.70
CA ASP A 70 39.69 6.36 -10.74
C ASP A 70 39.73 7.73 -11.46
N ARG A 71 38.68 8.53 -11.26
CA ARG A 71 38.47 9.81 -11.98
C ARG A 71 38.09 10.88 -10.99
N PHE A 72 38.85 11.98 -11.01
CA PHE A 72 38.45 13.20 -10.34
C PHE A 72 37.28 13.85 -11.10
N ILE A 73 36.13 14.01 -10.42
CA ILE A 73 34.93 14.65 -10.96
C ILE A 73 34.60 15.86 -10.09
N ASP A 74 34.64 17.07 -10.67
CA ASP A 74 34.24 18.30 -9.99
C ASP A 74 32.95 18.87 -10.59
N LEU A 75 31.87 18.78 -9.82
CA LEU A 75 30.55 19.29 -10.20
C LEU A 75 30.26 20.67 -9.60
N ARG A 76 31.17 21.30 -8.84
CA ARG A 76 30.89 22.56 -8.11
C ARG A 76 30.48 23.72 -9.01
N HIS A 77 30.93 23.72 -10.26
CA HIS A 77 30.49 24.69 -11.27
C HIS A 77 28.97 24.65 -11.49
N LEU A 78 28.28 23.56 -11.12
CA LEU A 78 26.85 23.36 -11.30
C LEU A 78 26.00 23.83 -10.11
N ARG A 79 26.63 24.32 -9.03
CA ARG A 79 25.94 24.87 -7.85
C ARG A 79 24.84 25.89 -8.18
N PRO A 80 25.00 26.82 -9.15
CA PRO A 80 23.96 27.79 -9.48
C PRO A 80 22.63 27.17 -9.95
N TRP A 81 22.64 25.93 -10.44
CA TRP A 81 21.42 25.23 -10.89
C TRP A 81 20.87 24.25 -9.86
N ALA A 82 21.54 24.10 -8.70
CA ALA A 82 21.01 23.36 -7.58
C ALA A 82 19.84 24.13 -6.94
N ARG A 83 18.76 23.42 -6.58
CA ARG A 83 17.59 24.01 -5.92
C ARG A 83 17.93 24.58 -4.54
N HIS A 84 18.76 23.84 -3.81
CA HIS A 84 19.24 24.18 -2.48
C HIS A 84 20.64 23.60 -2.33
N ILE A 85 21.51 24.34 -1.64
CA ILE A 85 22.83 23.88 -1.21
C ILE A 85 22.81 23.99 0.30
N LEU A 86 23.23 22.94 0.98
CA LEU A 86 23.23 22.93 2.44
C LEU A 86 24.07 24.08 2.97
N THR A 87 23.47 24.81 3.90
CA THR A 87 24.20 25.77 4.74
C THR A 87 25.14 25.01 5.69
N GLU A 88 26.15 25.69 6.23
CA GLU A 88 27.06 25.09 7.21
C GLU A 88 26.28 24.54 8.41
N ALA A 89 25.29 25.28 8.92
CA ALA A 89 24.44 24.84 10.02
C ALA A 89 23.64 23.55 9.70
N GLU A 90 23.09 23.42 8.48
CA GLU A 90 22.40 22.20 8.05
C GLU A 90 23.36 21.02 7.90
N ALA A 91 24.56 21.26 7.35
CA ALA A 91 25.59 20.23 7.21
C ALA A 91 26.13 19.75 8.57
N ASP A 92 26.31 20.67 9.52
CA ASP A 92 26.76 20.39 10.89
C ASP A 92 25.71 19.61 11.68
N ALA A 93 24.42 19.92 11.47
CA ALA A 93 23.32 19.17 12.07
C ALA A 93 23.33 17.67 11.68
N LEU A 94 23.88 17.31 10.51
CA LEU A 94 23.98 15.92 10.07
C LEU A 94 25.10 15.14 10.78
N VAL A 95 26.12 15.82 11.33
CA VAL A 95 27.30 15.21 11.95
C VAL A 95 27.29 15.24 13.48
N VAL A 96 26.21 15.76 14.09
CA VAL A 96 26.01 15.75 15.55
C VAL A 96 26.26 14.35 16.15
N PRO A 97 26.93 14.23 17.31
CA PRO A 97 27.18 12.93 17.92
C PRO A 97 25.92 12.07 18.10
N VAL A 98 26.00 10.80 17.70
CA VAL A 98 24.88 9.85 17.81
C VAL A 98 24.58 9.52 19.26
N SER A 99 23.32 9.66 19.66
CA SER A 99 22.85 9.34 21.02
C SER A 99 22.44 7.86 21.18
N PRO A 100 22.50 7.31 22.41
CA PRO A 100 21.98 5.96 22.68
C PRO A 100 20.51 5.76 22.29
N GLU A 101 19.68 6.79 22.47
CA GLU A 101 18.25 6.78 22.13
C GLU A 101 18.04 6.69 20.62
N GLU A 102 18.84 7.43 19.84
CA GLU A 102 18.83 7.38 18.37
C GLU A 102 19.17 5.97 17.88
N VAL A 103 20.18 5.31 18.47
CA VAL A 103 20.54 3.92 18.13
C VAL A 103 19.42 2.95 18.48
N LYS A 104 18.85 3.06 19.70
CA LYS A 104 17.75 2.21 20.13
C LYS A 104 16.55 2.36 19.19
N GLN A 105 16.17 3.58 18.87
CA GLN A 105 15.06 3.85 17.95
C GLN A 105 15.33 3.24 16.58
N ALA A 106 16.53 3.42 16.03
CA ALA A 106 16.90 2.84 14.74
C ALA A 106 16.79 1.31 14.72
N VAL A 107 17.19 0.61 15.79
CA VAL A 107 17.04 -0.85 15.94
C VAL A 107 15.57 -1.25 16.02
N PHE A 108 14.79 -0.58 16.86
CA PHE A 108 13.38 -0.92 17.12
C PHE A 108 12.47 -0.61 15.93
N ASP A 109 12.86 0.35 15.09
CA ASP A 109 12.17 0.66 13.85
C ASP A 109 12.42 -0.37 12.73
N ILE A 110 13.38 -1.29 12.86
CA ILE A 110 13.58 -2.36 11.86
C ILE A 110 12.57 -3.46 12.13
N ASP A 111 11.78 -3.82 11.12
CA ASP A 111 10.80 -4.91 11.22
C ASP A 111 11.46 -6.26 11.56
N GLU A 112 10.87 -6.99 12.50
CA GLU A 112 11.46 -8.21 13.08
C GLU A 112 11.56 -9.37 12.09
N SER A 113 10.70 -9.37 11.07
CA SER A 113 10.63 -10.42 10.04
C SER A 113 11.63 -10.21 8.89
N LYS A 114 12.41 -9.12 8.92
CA LYS A 114 13.41 -8.85 7.88
C LYS A 114 14.54 -9.87 7.91
N ALA A 115 14.90 -10.34 6.71
CA ALA A 115 15.98 -11.30 6.53
C ALA A 115 17.31 -10.79 7.11
N PRO A 116 18.04 -11.63 7.86
CA PRO A 116 19.34 -11.28 8.42
C PRO A 116 20.43 -11.23 7.35
N GLY A 117 21.60 -10.70 7.72
CA GLY A 117 22.80 -10.81 6.89
C GLY A 117 23.55 -12.13 7.10
N PRO A 118 24.80 -12.23 6.63
CA PRO A 118 25.66 -13.39 6.83
C PRO A 118 25.87 -13.83 8.29
N ASP A 119 25.67 -12.93 9.26
CA ASP A 119 25.77 -13.24 10.69
C ASP A 119 24.62 -14.14 11.19
N GLY A 120 23.47 -14.09 10.52
CA GLY A 120 22.27 -14.88 10.82
C GLY A 120 21.31 -14.25 11.84
N TYR A 121 21.62 -13.07 12.37
CA TYR A 121 20.83 -12.40 13.43
C TYR A 121 19.82 -11.41 12.85
N SER A 122 18.53 -11.57 13.19
CA SER A 122 17.46 -10.67 12.75
C SER A 122 17.26 -9.50 13.73
N ALA A 123 16.50 -8.49 13.32
CA ALA A 123 16.15 -7.39 14.22
C ALA A 123 15.36 -7.86 15.46
N GLY A 124 14.51 -8.89 15.31
CA GLY A 124 13.79 -9.49 16.43
C GLY A 124 14.72 -10.02 17.53
N PHE A 125 15.87 -10.59 17.16
CA PHE A 125 16.89 -11.00 18.14
C PHE A 125 17.43 -9.80 18.92
N PHE A 126 17.83 -8.72 18.24
CA PHE A 126 18.40 -7.55 18.92
C PHE A 126 17.37 -6.83 19.80
N LYS A 127 16.09 -6.81 19.42
CA LYS A 127 15.03 -6.24 20.25
C LYS A 127 14.77 -7.06 21.51
N ALA A 128 14.66 -8.38 21.37
CA ALA A 128 14.45 -9.28 22.50
C ALA A 128 15.65 -9.31 23.46
N ALA A 129 16.88 -9.28 22.91
CA ALA A 129 18.12 -9.30 23.67
C ALA A 129 18.61 -7.91 24.09
N TRP A 130 17.85 -6.83 23.83
CA TRP A 130 18.27 -5.45 24.11
C TRP A 130 18.72 -5.20 25.56
N PRO A 131 18.07 -5.77 26.60
CA PRO A 131 18.54 -5.63 27.98
C PRO A 131 19.95 -6.20 28.22
N VAL A 132 20.39 -7.15 27.39
CA VAL A 132 21.65 -7.88 27.54
C VAL A 132 22.77 -7.33 26.65
N ASN A 133 22.45 -6.96 25.40
CA ASN A 133 23.46 -6.56 24.41
C ASN A 133 23.30 -5.12 23.89
N GLY A 134 22.29 -4.38 24.35
CA GLY A 134 21.97 -3.04 23.85
C GLY A 134 23.08 -2.01 24.13
N GLY A 135 23.79 -2.14 25.25
CA GLY A 135 24.91 -1.27 25.60
C GLY A 135 26.07 -1.40 24.61
N GLU A 136 26.50 -2.63 24.32
CA GLU A 136 27.62 -2.85 23.40
C GLU A 136 27.24 -2.63 21.95
N VAL A 137 25.99 -2.91 21.57
CA VAL A 137 25.45 -2.53 20.25
C VAL A 137 25.53 -1.01 20.08
N THR A 138 25.04 -0.24 21.06
CA THR A 138 25.12 1.22 21.04
C THR A 138 26.55 1.72 20.91
N GLN A 139 27.48 1.20 21.73
CA GLN A 139 28.88 1.59 21.65
C GLN A 139 29.47 1.26 20.29
N ALA A 140 29.19 0.07 19.75
CA ALA A 140 29.67 -0.35 18.45
C ALA A 140 29.18 0.57 17.31
N ILE A 141 27.95 1.07 17.38
CA ILE A 141 27.44 2.03 16.39
C ILE A 141 28.12 3.40 16.57
N ARG A 142 28.24 3.90 17.80
CA ARG A 142 28.89 5.19 18.09
C ARG A 142 30.37 5.20 17.68
N ASP A 143 31.10 4.10 17.90
CA ASP A 143 32.49 3.93 17.46
C ASP A 143 32.64 4.24 15.96
N PHE A 144 31.69 3.81 15.12
CA PHE A 144 31.73 4.08 13.68
C PHE A 144 31.57 5.56 13.37
N PHE A 145 30.62 6.23 13.99
CA PHE A 145 30.41 7.67 13.76
C PHE A 145 31.56 8.53 14.28
N GLN A 146 32.24 8.09 15.35
CA GLN A 146 33.43 8.79 15.87
C GLN A 146 34.68 8.55 15.00
N THR A 147 34.91 7.31 14.56
CA THR A 147 36.19 6.94 13.90
C THR A 147 36.11 6.89 12.38
N GLY A 148 34.91 6.82 11.81
CA GLY A 148 34.68 6.56 10.39
C GLY A 148 35.08 5.15 9.95
N ARG A 149 35.38 4.22 10.87
CA ARG A 149 35.89 2.87 10.55
C ARG A 149 34.82 1.81 10.74
N LEU A 150 34.62 0.96 9.73
CA LEU A 150 33.65 -0.13 9.76
C LEU A 150 34.34 -1.49 9.74
N LEU A 151 33.98 -2.36 10.69
CA LEU A 151 34.54 -3.70 10.77
C LEU A 151 34.07 -4.56 9.58
N LYS A 152 35.00 -5.27 8.91
CA LYS A 152 34.73 -6.09 7.72
C LYS A 152 33.60 -7.10 7.93
N GLN A 153 33.55 -7.75 9.09
CA GLN A 153 32.51 -8.72 9.44
C GLN A 153 31.11 -8.08 9.49
N VAL A 154 31.02 -6.82 9.95
CA VAL A 154 29.77 -6.06 9.99
C VAL A 154 29.34 -5.67 8.58
N ASN A 155 30.28 -5.29 7.71
CA ASN A 155 30.02 -4.88 6.33
C ASN A 155 29.97 -6.02 5.30
N THR A 156 29.93 -7.28 5.76
CA THR A 156 29.75 -8.43 4.85
C THR A 156 28.28 -8.53 4.44
N THR A 157 28.01 -8.72 3.15
CA THR A 157 26.66 -8.75 2.57
C THR A 157 26.44 -10.06 1.83
N LEU A 158 25.27 -10.67 2.06
CA LEU A 158 24.82 -11.85 1.32
C LEU A 158 23.92 -11.40 0.16
N ILE A 159 24.21 -11.81 -1.06
CA ILE A 159 23.39 -11.55 -2.25
C ILE A 159 22.45 -12.73 -2.45
N SER A 160 21.16 -12.52 -2.25
CA SER A 160 20.10 -13.48 -2.56
C SER A 160 19.52 -13.21 -3.95
N LEU A 161 19.36 -14.24 -4.77
CA LEU A 161 18.82 -14.10 -6.12
C LEU A 161 17.31 -14.37 -6.10
N ILE A 162 16.51 -13.34 -6.37
CA ILE A 162 15.04 -13.48 -6.46
C ILE A 162 14.64 -13.57 -7.94
N PRO A 163 13.88 -14.59 -8.35
CA PRO A 163 13.42 -14.71 -9.74
C PRO A 163 12.48 -13.56 -10.12
N LYS A 164 12.72 -12.89 -11.26
CA LYS A 164 11.82 -11.87 -11.83
C LYS A 164 10.70 -12.50 -12.65
N VAL A 165 10.94 -13.68 -13.20
CA VAL A 165 10.01 -14.48 -14.02
C VAL A 165 9.80 -15.85 -13.37
N SER A 166 8.76 -16.58 -13.78
CA SER A 166 8.42 -17.88 -13.16
C SER A 166 9.53 -18.92 -13.32
N ASN A 167 10.14 -18.99 -14.50
CA ASN A 167 11.16 -19.98 -14.86
C ASN A 167 12.41 -19.26 -15.38
N PRO A 168 13.28 -18.73 -14.51
CA PRO A 168 14.46 -18.00 -14.94
C PRO A 168 15.51 -18.98 -15.51
N ALA A 169 15.92 -18.74 -16.76
CA ALA A 169 16.97 -19.50 -17.44
C ALA A 169 18.33 -18.77 -17.43
N VAL A 170 18.33 -17.45 -17.26
CA VAL A 170 19.56 -16.63 -17.27
C VAL A 170 19.70 -15.73 -16.04
N VAL A 171 20.94 -15.38 -15.66
CA VAL A 171 21.24 -14.55 -14.48
C VAL A 171 20.53 -13.18 -14.54
N ALA A 172 20.35 -12.61 -15.73
CA ALA A 172 19.65 -11.34 -15.93
C ALA A 172 18.17 -11.36 -15.49
N GLU A 173 17.55 -12.55 -15.47
CA GLU A 173 16.17 -12.77 -15.01
C GLU A 173 16.07 -12.88 -13.49
N PHE A 174 17.19 -12.86 -12.78
CA PHE A 174 17.22 -12.72 -11.33
C PHE A 174 17.39 -11.26 -10.93
N ARG A 175 16.85 -10.94 -9.75
CA ARG A 175 17.05 -9.69 -9.05
C ARG A 175 17.96 -9.96 -7.84
N PRO A 176 19.20 -9.41 -7.82
CA PRO A 176 20.08 -9.56 -6.68
C PRO A 176 19.58 -8.68 -5.52
N ILE A 177 19.35 -9.27 -4.35
CA ILE A 177 19.01 -8.57 -3.12
C ILE A 177 20.17 -8.71 -2.13
N SER A 178 20.68 -7.56 -1.69
CA SER A 178 21.70 -7.44 -0.64
C SER A 178 21.08 -7.59 0.74
N CYS A 179 21.31 -8.73 1.38
CA CYS A 179 21.00 -9.00 2.77
C CYS A 179 22.17 -8.55 3.66
N CYS A 180 22.06 -7.35 4.22
CA CYS A 180 23.05 -6.79 5.13
C CYS A 180 22.80 -7.19 6.60
N ASN A 181 23.87 -7.25 7.39
CA ASN A 181 23.79 -7.45 8.85
C ASN A 181 23.01 -6.31 9.52
N VAL A 182 22.35 -6.61 10.65
CA VAL A 182 21.50 -5.63 11.35
C VAL A 182 22.32 -4.44 11.87
N LEU A 183 23.51 -4.67 12.43
CA LEU A 183 24.37 -3.58 12.89
C LEU A 183 24.68 -2.57 11.78
N TYR A 184 24.96 -3.04 10.56
CA TYR A 184 25.15 -2.17 9.40
C TYR A 184 23.85 -1.44 9.03
N LYS A 185 22.71 -2.13 9.03
CA LYS A 185 21.40 -1.52 8.74
C LYS A 185 21.05 -0.40 9.72
N VAL A 186 21.50 -0.50 10.97
CA VAL A 186 21.32 0.56 11.98
C VAL A 186 22.14 1.80 11.61
N ILE A 187 23.42 1.62 11.24
CA ILE A 187 24.28 2.71 10.77
C ILE A 187 23.64 3.44 9.58
N THR A 188 23.26 2.70 8.54
CA THR A 188 22.69 3.34 7.34
C THR A 188 21.32 3.94 7.59
N LYS A 189 20.56 3.40 8.53
CA LYS A 189 19.28 3.98 8.93
C LYS A 189 19.44 5.32 9.66
N ILE A 190 20.42 5.44 10.54
CA ILE A 190 20.73 6.71 11.22
C ILE A 190 21.13 7.77 10.18
N LEU A 191 22.06 7.43 9.27
CA LEU A 191 22.45 8.32 8.16
C LEU A 191 21.22 8.79 7.37
N VAL A 192 20.35 7.86 6.98
CA VAL A 192 19.10 8.17 6.25
C VAL A 192 18.13 9.02 7.05
N GLN A 193 17.95 8.76 8.35
CA GLN A 193 17.04 9.54 9.19
C GLN A 193 17.47 11.00 9.26
N ARG A 194 18.77 11.26 9.36
CA ARG A 194 19.33 12.62 9.31
C ARG A 194 19.17 13.27 7.94
N MET A 195 19.50 12.55 6.86
CA MET A 195 19.34 13.03 5.49
C MET A 195 17.87 13.30 5.12
N ARG A 196 16.93 12.52 5.66
CA ARG A 196 15.50 12.63 5.34
C ARG A 196 14.93 14.01 5.67
N GLY A 197 15.43 14.69 6.70
CA GLY A 197 14.95 16.01 7.11
C GLY A 197 15.20 17.11 6.07
N ILE A 198 16.29 16.99 5.30
CA ILE A 198 16.71 17.96 4.28
C ILE A 198 16.40 17.49 2.85
N LEU A 199 15.97 16.24 2.68
CA LEU A 199 15.85 15.63 1.36
C LEU A 199 14.84 16.36 0.44
N ASP A 200 13.74 16.87 1.01
CA ASP A 200 12.70 17.56 0.23
C ASP A 200 13.16 18.94 -0.29
N THR A 201 14.12 19.59 0.38
CA THR A 201 14.69 20.87 -0.07
C THR A 201 15.68 20.67 -1.21
N LEU A 202 16.45 19.59 -1.16
CA LEU A 202 17.46 19.25 -2.18
C LEU A 202 16.84 18.75 -3.49
N ILE A 203 15.75 17.96 -3.41
CA ILE A 203 15.19 17.26 -4.57
C ILE A 203 14.09 18.08 -5.26
N SER A 204 14.11 18.11 -6.60
CA SER A 204 13.05 18.70 -7.42
C SER A 204 11.67 18.10 -7.11
N PRO A 205 10.59 18.90 -7.03
CA PRO A 205 9.21 18.40 -6.84
C PRO A 205 8.75 17.37 -7.88
N SER A 206 9.44 17.25 -9.02
CA SER A 206 9.13 16.25 -10.06
C SER A 206 9.55 14.82 -9.70
N GLN A 207 10.41 14.65 -8.69
CA GLN A 207 10.91 13.36 -8.25
C GLN A 207 10.10 12.86 -7.04
N ASN A 208 9.16 11.97 -7.28
CA ASN A 208 8.22 11.51 -6.24
C ASN A 208 8.66 10.20 -5.56
N ALA A 209 9.70 9.54 -6.07
CA ALA A 209 10.13 8.26 -5.55
C ALA A 209 10.97 8.44 -4.27
N PHE A 210 10.64 7.68 -3.22
CA PHE A 210 11.37 7.61 -1.95
C PHE A 210 11.46 8.92 -1.13
N VAL A 211 10.80 10.00 -1.56
CA VAL A 211 10.68 11.25 -0.81
C VAL A 211 9.40 11.24 0.04
N PRO A 212 9.47 11.49 1.36
CA PRO A 212 8.29 11.58 2.22
C PRO A 212 7.29 12.64 1.73
N GLY A 213 5.99 12.41 1.92
CA GLY A 213 4.94 13.36 1.55
C GLY A 213 4.57 13.40 0.07
N ARG A 214 5.44 12.92 -0.84
CA ARG A 214 5.16 12.93 -2.29
C ARG A 214 4.35 11.70 -2.72
N ALA A 215 3.36 11.92 -3.58
CA ALA A 215 2.48 10.86 -4.06
C ALA A 215 2.89 10.36 -5.46
N ILE A 216 3.01 9.04 -5.62
CA ILE A 216 3.27 8.42 -6.93
C ILE A 216 2.18 8.73 -7.97
N GLY A 217 0.95 8.97 -7.50
CA GLY A 217 -0.20 9.30 -8.36
C GLY A 217 0.00 10.60 -9.15
N ASP A 218 0.73 11.58 -8.63
CA ASP A 218 0.89 12.90 -9.26
C ASP A 218 1.64 12.77 -10.58
N ASN A 219 2.68 11.95 -10.62
CA ASN A 219 3.44 11.66 -11.85
C ASN A 219 2.60 10.94 -12.90
N ILE A 220 1.68 10.06 -12.47
CA ILE A 220 0.79 9.33 -13.37
C ILE A 220 -0.24 10.28 -13.97
N LEU A 221 -0.89 11.10 -13.13
CA LEU A 221 -1.88 12.08 -13.56
C LEU A 221 -1.27 13.16 -14.47
N LEU A 222 -0.06 13.65 -14.13
CA LEU A 222 0.66 14.60 -14.96
C LEU A 222 1.06 13.98 -16.30
N ALA A 223 1.65 12.78 -16.32
CA ALA A 223 1.97 12.10 -17.57
C ALA A 223 0.74 11.89 -18.45
N GLN A 224 -0.39 11.50 -17.85
CA GLN A 224 -1.67 11.32 -18.54
C GLN A 224 -2.18 12.62 -19.19
N GLU A 225 -1.95 13.78 -18.56
CA GLU A 225 -2.27 15.08 -19.14
C GLU A 225 -1.28 15.48 -20.25
N LEU A 226 0.02 15.19 -20.08
CA LEU A 226 1.05 15.50 -21.08
C LEU A 226 0.92 14.66 -22.36
N PHE A 227 0.46 13.41 -22.26
CA PHE A 227 0.15 12.57 -23.42
C PHE A 227 -1.18 12.94 -24.12
N SER A 228 -1.91 13.91 -23.58
CA SER A 228 -3.13 14.41 -24.22
C SER A 228 -2.85 14.95 -25.64
N GLY A 229 -3.69 14.53 -26.59
CA GLY A 229 -3.61 14.97 -27.97
C GLY A 229 -2.46 14.35 -28.77
N TYR A 230 -1.75 13.34 -28.26
CA TYR A 230 -0.74 12.63 -29.06
C TYR A 230 -1.31 11.99 -30.32
N ASN A 231 -2.60 11.65 -30.34
CA ASN A 231 -3.29 11.08 -31.50
C ASN A 231 -3.82 12.15 -32.48
N GLN A 232 -3.64 13.44 -32.20
CA GLN A 232 -4.21 14.53 -33.00
C GLN A 232 -3.18 15.08 -33.99
N LYS A 233 -3.41 14.86 -35.29
CA LYS A 233 -2.49 15.27 -36.36
C LYS A 233 -2.35 16.79 -36.54
N HIS A 234 -3.35 17.58 -36.13
CA HIS A 234 -3.35 19.03 -36.25
C HIS A 234 -2.52 19.73 -35.16
N LEU A 235 -2.09 19.01 -34.12
CA LEU A 235 -1.25 19.57 -33.06
C LEU A 235 0.23 19.54 -33.45
N PRO A 236 1.07 20.45 -32.92
CA PRO A 236 2.50 20.47 -33.20
C PRO A 236 3.19 19.10 -32.96
N PRO A 237 4.23 18.76 -33.75
CA PRO A 237 5.02 17.55 -33.57
C PRO A 237 5.64 17.47 -32.16
N ARG A 238 5.36 16.38 -31.45
CA ARG A 238 5.80 16.16 -30.07
C ARG A 238 6.33 14.74 -29.92
N CYS A 239 7.30 14.56 -29.03
CA CYS A 239 7.82 13.25 -28.67
C CYS A 239 7.97 13.13 -27.15
N ALA A 240 7.97 11.89 -26.67
CA ALA A 240 8.34 11.55 -25.33
C ALA A 240 9.40 10.45 -25.33
N LEU A 241 10.39 10.58 -24.45
CA LEU A 241 11.46 9.60 -24.29
C LEU A 241 11.23 8.89 -22.96
N LYS A 242 10.88 7.61 -23.02
CA LYS A 242 10.86 6.74 -21.84
C LYS A 242 12.26 6.14 -21.70
N VAL A 243 13.04 6.61 -20.74
CA VAL A 243 14.40 6.09 -20.51
C VAL A 243 14.38 5.12 -19.34
N ASP A 244 14.94 3.94 -19.57
CA ASP A 244 15.15 2.92 -18.56
C ASP A 244 16.64 2.64 -18.43
N LEU A 245 17.15 2.66 -17.20
CA LEU A 245 18.59 2.56 -16.93
C LEU A 245 19.00 1.10 -16.75
N ARG A 246 20.10 0.71 -17.39
CA ARG A 246 20.65 -0.64 -17.27
C ARG A 246 21.21 -0.82 -15.86
N LYS A 247 20.63 -1.77 -15.10
CA LYS A 247 21.13 -2.17 -13.77
C LYS A 247 21.43 -0.97 -12.85
N ALA A 248 20.45 -0.08 -12.71
CA ALA A 248 20.62 1.27 -12.18
C ALA A 248 21.34 1.35 -10.82
N PHE A 249 21.09 0.45 -9.87
CA PHE A 249 21.83 0.46 -8.60
C PHE A 249 23.26 -0.02 -8.77
N ASP A 250 23.49 -1.01 -9.63
CA ASP A 250 24.76 -1.73 -9.76
C ASP A 250 25.82 -0.95 -10.57
N MET A 251 25.40 0.04 -11.36
CA MET A 251 26.26 0.77 -12.31
C MET A 251 26.75 2.13 -11.80
N VAL A 252 26.25 2.60 -10.64
CA VAL A 252 26.63 3.91 -10.08
C VAL A 252 28.12 3.96 -9.77
N GLU A 253 28.83 4.93 -10.35
CA GLU A 253 30.23 5.21 -10.01
C GLU A 253 30.33 5.96 -8.67
N TRP A 254 31.24 5.50 -7.79
CA TRP A 254 31.38 6.05 -6.44
C TRP A 254 31.98 7.46 -6.43
N ASP A 255 32.88 7.77 -7.36
CA ASP A 255 33.49 9.10 -7.49
C ASP A 255 32.44 10.14 -7.88
N PHE A 256 31.50 9.76 -8.75
CA PHE A 256 30.35 10.60 -9.09
C PHE A 256 29.42 10.80 -7.89
N LEU A 257 29.12 9.75 -7.13
CA LEU A 257 28.36 9.88 -5.88
C LEU A 257 29.03 10.89 -4.92
N ARG A 258 30.35 10.80 -4.75
CA ARG A 258 31.10 11.74 -3.89
C ARG A 258 30.96 13.17 -4.42
N ALA A 259 31.15 13.37 -5.72
CA ALA A 259 31.03 14.68 -6.36
C ALA A 259 29.63 15.29 -6.19
N VAL A 260 28.56 14.48 -6.30
CA VAL A 260 27.16 14.91 -6.08
C VAL A 260 26.93 15.32 -4.61
N LEU A 261 27.48 14.59 -3.64
CA LEU A 261 27.37 14.98 -2.23
C LEU A 261 28.13 16.28 -1.94
N THR A 262 29.33 16.45 -2.50
CA THR A 262 30.09 17.70 -2.38
C THR A 262 29.39 18.89 -3.05
N LEU A 263 28.72 18.64 -4.18
CA LEU A 263 27.91 19.63 -4.89
C LEU A 263 26.79 20.19 -4.01
N PHE A 264 26.03 19.31 -3.34
CA PHE A 264 24.93 19.69 -2.44
C PHE A 264 25.39 20.26 -1.07
N GLY A 265 26.70 20.29 -0.79
CA GLY A 265 27.23 20.91 0.42
C GLY A 265 27.27 20.00 1.65
N PHE A 266 27.22 18.68 1.48
CA PHE A 266 27.44 17.76 2.61
C PHE A 266 28.85 17.92 3.18
N SER A 267 28.99 17.84 4.50
CA SER A 267 30.29 17.91 5.17
C SER A 267 31.17 16.70 4.83
N GLU A 268 32.49 16.90 4.79
CA GLU A 268 33.44 15.84 4.43
C GLU A 268 33.33 14.62 5.36
N GLN A 269 33.05 14.85 6.65
CA GLN A 269 32.83 13.78 7.62
C GLN A 269 31.61 12.92 7.27
N TYR A 270 30.49 13.54 6.89
CA TYR A 270 29.28 12.82 6.50
C TYR A 270 29.48 12.05 5.18
N ILE A 271 30.16 12.67 4.21
CA ILE A 271 30.56 12.04 2.96
C ILE A 271 31.43 10.81 3.24
N GLN A 272 32.42 10.93 4.13
CA GLN A 272 33.31 9.83 4.48
C GLN A 272 32.57 8.64 5.10
N TRP A 273 31.56 8.87 5.96
CA TRP A 273 30.72 7.80 6.49
C TRP A 273 29.97 7.05 5.38
N ILE A 274 29.42 7.77 4.39
CA ILE A 274 28.74 7.18 3.23
C ILE A 274 29.73 6.40 2.36
N VAL A 275 30.88 6.99 2.03
CA VAL A 275 31.92 6.39 1.19
C VAL A 275 32.41 5.08 1.81
N VAL A 276 32.71 5.05 3.12
CA VAL A 276 33.11 3.81 3.80
C VAL A 276 32.01 2.75 3.71
N CYS A 277 30.74 3.14 3.85
CA CYS A 277 29.63 2.21 3.70
C CYS A 277 29.55 1.62 2.28
N VAL A 278 29.69 2.40 1.22
CA VAL A 278 29.49 1.90 -0.16
C VAL A 278 30.72 1.20 -0.74
N THR A 279 31.93 1.63 -0.39
CA THR A 279 33.19 1.17 -1.01
C THR A 279 33.84 -0.05 -0.36
N THR A 280 33.61 -0.26 0.94
CA THR A 280 34.25 -1.36 1.70
C THR A 280 33.48 -2.69 1.82
N PRO A 281 32.24 -2.90 1.29
CA PRO A 281 31.52 -4.15 1.53
C PRO A 281 32.17 -5.33 0.80
N SER A 282 32.04 -6.50 1.43
CA SER A 282 32.41 -7.79 0.82
C SER A 282 31.15 -8.61 0.59
N PHE A 283 30.98 -9.12 -0.63
CA PHE A 283 29.79 -9.83 -1.07
C PHE A 283 30.02 -11.34 -1.12
N SER A 284 28.97 -12.09 -0.80
CA SER A 284 28.89 -13.55 -0.99
C SER A 284 27.54 -13.89 -1.62
N ILE A 285 27.46 -14.91 -2.47
CA ILE A 285 26.21 -15.28 -3.16
C ILE A 285 25.48 -16.35 -2.34
N CYS A 286 24.20 -16.15 -2.07
CA CYS A 286 23.35 -17.17 -1.46
C CYS A 286 22.83 -18.11 -2.54
N LEU A 287 23.29 -19.35 -2.53
CA LEU A 287 22.78 -20.42 -3.38
C LEU A 287 22.24 -21.53 -2.46
N ASN A 288 20.97 -21.91 -2.64
CA ASN A 288 20.29 -22.94 -1.86
C ASN A 288 20.42 -22.76 -0.32
N GLY A 289 20.40 -21.51 0.14
CA GLY A 289 20.48 -21.17 1.56
C GLY A 289 21.90 -21.12 2.15
N ALA A 290 22.95 -21.38 1.37
CA ALA A 290 24.33 -21.31 1.80
C ALA A 290 25.13 -20.19 1.08
N PRO A 291 26.05 -19.51 1.79
CA PRO A 291 26.92 -18.49 1.20
C PRO A 291 28.05 -19.13 0.38
N HIS A 292 28.25 -18.65 -0.85
CA HIS A 292 29.27 -19.13 -1.78
C HIS A 292 30.15 -17.99 -2.28
N GLY A 293 31.46 -18.17 -2.08
CA GLY A 293 32.48 -17.20 -2.52
C GLY A 293 32.50 -15.91 -1.71
N PHE A 294 33.58 -15.15 -1.89
CA PHE A 294 33.74 -13.79 -1.40
C PHE A 294 34.40 -12.93 -2.46
N PHE A 295 33.87 -11.73 -2.68
CA PHE A 295 34.43 -10.74 -3.59
C PHE A 295 34.14 -9.33 -3.09
N ARG A 296 34.97 -8.37 -3.53
CA ARG A 296 34.76 -6.93 -3.24
C ARG A 296 33.94 -6.31 -4.37
N GLY A 297 33.13 -5.31 -4.03
CA GLY A 297 32.54 -4.43 -5.03
C GLY A 297 33.57 -3.47 -5.61
N THR A 298 33.32 -3.01 -6.83
CA THR A 298 34.11 -1.98 -7.53
C THR A 298 33.32 -0.71 -7.79
N ARG A 299 31.99 -0.81 -7.83
CA ARG A 299 31.03 0.29 -7.99
C ARG A 299 29.64 -0.18 -7.54
N GLY A 300 28.66 0.72 -7.64
CA GLY A 300 27.25 0.45 -7.41
C GLY A 300 26.80 0.64 -5.96
N LEU A 301 25.49 0.50 -5.77
CA LEU A 301 24.76 0.66 -4.52
C LEU A 301 24.04 -0.64 -4.16
N ARG A 302 23.94 -0.96 -2.86
CA ARG A 302 23.37 -2.23 -2.40
C ARG A 302 21.86 -2.25 -2.51
N GLN A 303 21.31 -3.12 -3.36
CA GLN A 303 19.87 -3.30 -3.50
C GLN A 303 19.27 -4.03 -2.28
N GLY A 304 18.72 -3.29 -1.33
CA GLY A 304 18.19 -3.82 -0.06
C GLY A 304 18.75 -3.11 1.18
N ASP A 305 19.76 -2.26 1.00
CA ASP A 305 20.23 -1.32 2.02
C ASP A 305 19.26 -0.12 2.14
N PRO A 306 18.87 0.30 3.37
CA PRO A 306 18.05 1.48 3.58
C PRO A 306 18.56 2.78 2.94
N MET A 307 19.88 2.96 2.81
CA MET A 307 20.50 4.20 2.31
C MET A 307 20.54 4.29 0.78
N SER A 308 20.76 3.17 0.08
CA SER A 308 20.88 3.13 -1.38
C SER A 308 19.77 3.88 -2.14
N PRO A 309 18.47 3.79 -1.80
CA PRO A 309 17.43 4.53 -2.52
C PRO A 309 17.59 6.05 -2.42
N PHE A 310 18.02 6.57 -1.28
CA PHE A 310 18.18 8.02 -1.05
C PHE A 310 19.38 8.57 -1.83
N LEU A 311 20.50 7.84 -1.78
CA LEU A 311 21.68 8.20 -2.57
C LEU A 311 21.37 8.15 -4.06
N PHE A 312 20.66 7.12 -4.52
CA PHE A 312 20.25 7.03 -5.92
C PHE A 312 19.38 8.21 -6.35
N VAL A 313 18.47 8.67 -5.48
CA VAL A 313 17.65 9.83 -5.79
C VAL A 313 18.48 11.12 -5.89
N LEU A 314 19.48 11.32 -5.01
CA LEU A 314 20.41 12.46 -5.10
C LEU A 314 21.24 12.42 -6.39
N ILE A 315 21.75 11.25 -6.78
CA ILE A 315 22.49 11.03 -8.04
C ILE A 315 21.61 11.40 -9.25
N MET A 316 20.32 11.04 -9.21
CA MET A 316 19.38 11.37 -10.28
C MET A 316 18.93 12.83 -10.30
N GLU A 317 19.21 13.62 -9.25
CA GLU A 317 18.87 15.05 -9.17
C GLU A 317 19.95 15.96 -9.78
N ASP A 318 21.15 15.42 -10.07
CA ASP A 318 22.33 16.18 -10.48
C ASP A 318 22.04 17.32 -11.50
N PRO A 319 22.36 18.58 -11.14
CA PRO A 319 22.21 19.72 -12.03
C PRO A 319 23.06 19.68 -13.31
N ALA A 320 24.09 18.83 -13.43
CA ALA A 320 24.83 18.62 -14.69
C ALA A 320 23.92 18.23 -15.86
N VAL A 321 22.80 17.58 -15.54
CA VAL A 321 21.77 17.10 -16.48
C VAL A 321 20.52 18.01 -16.42
N SER A 322 20.63 19.17 -15.78
CA SER A 322 19.53 20.14 -15.56
C SER A 322 19.26 21.05 -16.78
N THR A 323 19.55 20.57 -17.98
CA THR A 323 18.78 20.92 -19.18
C THR A 323 17.78 19.80 -19.52
N ARG A 324 16.86 19.52 -18.59
CA ARG A 324 15.58 18.79 -18.83
C ARG A 324 15.64 17.26 -19.02
N VAL A 325 16.79 16.59 -18.92
CA VAL A 325 16.93 15.21 -19.43
C VAL A 325 16.67 14.10 -18.38
N CYS A 326 17.21 14.10 -17.15
CA CYS A 326 17.13 12.88 -16.29
C CYS A 326 16.24 12.93 -15.04
N ARG A 327 15.48 14.01 -14.79
CA ARG A 327 14.64 14.12 -13.58
C ARG A 327 13.40 13.20 -13.57
N ARG A 328 13.03 12.63 -14.72
CA ARG A 328 11.80 11.83 -14.91
C ARG A 328 12.08 10.57 -15.72
N PRO A 329 11.38 9.45 -15.47
CA PRO A 329 11.49 8.27 -16.32
C PRO A 329 10.88 8.49 -17.71
N ILE A 330 10.08 9.54 -17.89
CA ILE A 330 9.52 9.97 -19.18
C ILE A 330 9.79 11.47 -19.34
N MET A 331 10.55 11.82 -20.38
CA MET A 331 10.80 13.20 -20.82
C MET A 331 9.85 13.56 -21.95
N PHE A 332 9.48 14.83 -22.06
CA PHE A 332 8.62 15.33 -23.14
C PHE A 332 9.32 16.46 -23.87
N SER A 333 9.23 16.47 -25.19
CA SER A 333 9.86 17.46 -26.05
C SER A 333 9.06 17.72 -27.32
N LYS A 334 9.41 18.80 -28.03
CA LYS A 334 9.13 18.93 -29.45
C LYS A 334 9.80 17.76 -30.19
N ALA A 335 9.11 17.22 -31.18
CA ALA A 335 9.68 16.20 -32.07
C ALA A 335 10.46 16.92 -33.17
N ASP A 336 11.72 17.25 -32.89
CA ASP A 336 12.65 17.82 -33.86
C ASP A 336 14.07 17.28 -33.62
N PRO A 337 14.92 17.20 -34.67
CA PRO A 337 16.25 16.62 -34.56
C PRO A 337 17.16 17.33 -33.55
N ASN A 338 17.05 18.65 -33.40
CA ASN A 338 17.94 19.42 -32.53
C ASN A 338 17.64 19.17 -31.06
N SER A 339 16.36 19.22 -30.68
CA SER A 339 15.92 18.88 -29.32
C SER A 339 16.35 17.46 -28.95
N VAL A 340 16.18 16.50 -29.86
CA VAL A 340 16.50 15.09 -29.62
C VAL A 340 18.02 14.84 -29.54
N ARG A 341 18.84 15.57 -30.30
CA ARG A 341 20.31 15.54 -30.15
C ARG A 341 20.75 16.02 -28.77
N ILE A 342 20.19 17.11 -28.27
CA ILE A 342 20.47 17.62 -26.92
C ILE A 342 20.12 16.56 -25.86
N PHE A 343 18.99 15.83 -26.02
CA PHE A 343 18.68 14.72 -25.12
C PHE A 343 19.73 13.60 -25.17
N LYS A 344 20.17 13.21 -26.36
CA LYS A 344 21.20 12.18 -26.52
C LYS A 344 22.53 12.60 -25.89
N GLU A 345 22.96 13.83 -26.15
CA GLU A 345 24.19 14.38 -25.58
C GLU A 345 24.12 14.41 -24.06
N GLY A 346 23.02 14.92 -23.49
CA GLY A 346 22.80 14.92 -22.05
C GLY A 346 22.81 13.52 -21.43
N LEU A 347 22.16 12.54 -22.08
CA LEU A 347 22.19 11.13 -21.64
C LEU A 347 23.59 10.52 -21.71
N THR A 348 24.37 10.87 -22.73
CA THR A 348 25.73 10.36 -22.93
C THR A 348 26.67 10.93 -21.89
N THR A 349 26.67 12.25 -21.70
CA THR A 349 27.46 12.93 -20.66
C THR A 349 27.12 12.41 -19.27
N PHE A 350 25.82 12.23 -18.96
CA PHE A 350 25.41 11.65 -17.70
C PHE A 350 25.92 10.22 -17.52
N ALA A 351 25.80 9.39 -18.56
CA ALA A 351 26.28 8.01 -18.52
C ALA A 351 27.81 7.93 -18.34
N ASP A 352 28.57 8.84 -18.95
CA ASP A 352 30.02 8.88 -18.87
C ASP A 352 30.55 9.29 -17.48
N LEU A 353 29.82 10.19 -16.80
CA LEU A 353 30.14 10.63 -15.43
C LEU A 353 29.64 9.64 -14.37
N SER A 354 28.36 9.26 -14.45
CA SER A 354 27.68 8.48 -13.41
C SER A 354 27.84 6.96 -13.55
N GLY A 355 28.24 6.48 -14.73
CA GLY A 355 28.19 5.07 -15.12
C GLY A 355 26.79 4.57 -15.50
N LEU A 356 25.74 5.39 -15.32
CA LEU A 356 24.34 5.01 -15.57
C LEU A 356 23.98 5.10 -17.05
N GLN A 357 24.08 3.96 -17.74
CA GLN A 357 23.74 3.87 -19.15
C GLN A 357 22.25 3.60 -19.38
N ALA A 358 21.69 4.26 -20.39
CA ALA A 358 20.36 3.93 -20.90
C ALA A 358 20.36 2.53 -21.52
N ASN A 359 19.32 1.75 -21.25
CA ASN A 359 19.11 0.46 -21.87
C ASN A 359 18.38 0.66 -23.20
N LEU A 360 19.08 0.43 -24.32
CA LEU A 360 18.53 0.64 -25.67
C LEU A 360 17.32 -0.26 -25.99
N HIS A 361 17.19 -1.42 -25.32
CA HIS A 361 16.09 -2.35 -25.56
C HIS A 361 14.84 -2.06 -24.72
N THR A 362 14.98 -1.38 -23.59
CA THR A 362 13.85 -1.06 -22.70
C THR A 362 13.52 0.44 -22.65
N SER A 363 14.40 1.26 -23.20
CA SER A 363 14.14 2.68 -23.47
C SER A 363 13.43 2.83 -24.81
N HIS A 364 12.43 3.71 -24.85
CA HIS A 364 11.54 3.85 -25.98
C HIS A 364 11.29 5.31 -26.35
N LEU A 365 11.18 5.57 -27.64
CA LEU A 365 10.69 6.82 -28.20
C LEU A 365 9.19 6.72 -28.49
N ILE A 366 8.41 7.68 -28.03
CA ILE A 366 6.97 7.75 -28.27
C ILE A 366 6.71 9.02 -29.09
N LEU A 367 6.14 8.87 -30.27
CA LEU A 367 5.87 9.99 -31.18
C LEU A 367 4.39 10.34 -31.20
N SER A 368 4.09 11.64 -31.34
CA SER A 368 2.73 12.07 -31.70
C SER A 368 2.42 11.69 -33.15
N SER A 369 1.14 11.52 -33.48
CA SER A 369 0.71 11.25 -34.86
C SER A 369 1.09 12.37 -35.84
N SER A 370 1.31 13.59 -35.35
CA SER A 370 1.82 14.72 -36.14
C SER A 370 3.33 14.66 -36.42
N ALA A 371 4.09 13.84 -35.70
CA ALA A 371 5.54 13.69 -35.86
C ALA A 371 5.94 12.48 -36.75
N ALA A 372 4.97 11.83 -37.40
CA ALA A 372 5.20 10.60 -38.15
C ALA A 372 6.28 10.73 -39.24
N LEU A 373 6.37 11.89 -39.90
CA LEU A 373 7.37 12.15 -40.95
C LEU A 373 8.81 12.23 -40.42
N LEU A 374 8.99 12.54 -39.13
CA LEU A 374 10.32 12.70 -38.51
C LEU A 374 10.84 11.41 -37.87
N ARG A 375 10.02 10.35 -37.90
CA ARG A 375 10.24 9.08 -37.19
C ARG A 375 11.65 8.53 -37.39
N ASP A 376 12.03 8.25 -38.63
CA ASP A 376 13.28 7.52 -38.92
C ASP A 376 14.51 8.37 -38.58
N THR A 377 14.41 9.69 -38.76
CA THR A 377 15.47 10.63 -38.34
C THR A 377 15.66 10.60 -36.82
N LEU A 378 14.57 10.67 -36.05
CA LEU A 378 14.66 10.71 -34.59
C LEU A 378 15.10 9.37 -33.99
N LEU A 379 14.66 8.25 -34.55
CA LEU A 379 15.11 6.91 -34.15
C LEU A 379 16.59 6.70 -34.44
N THR A 380 17.08 7.16 -35.60
CA THR A 380 18.51 7.09 -35.96
C THR A 380 19.36 7.90 -35.00
N ILE A 381 18.89 9.09 -34.59
CA ILE A 381 19.61 9.91 -33.61
C ILE A 381 19.68 9.16 -32.27
N LEU A 382 18.56 8.71 -31.69
CA LEU A 382 18.56 8.15 -30.33
C LEU A 382 19.07 6.71 -30.24
N GLY A 383 18.88 5.89 -31.27
CA GLY A 383 19.12 4.45 -31.21
C GLY A 383 18.12 3.67 -30.33
N PHE A 384 16.97 4.28 -29.99
CA PHE A 384 15.89 3.64 -29.24
C PHE A 384 14.89 2.96 -30.16
N GLN A 385 14.08 2.06 -29.60
CA GLN A 385 12.91 1.51 -30.29
C GLN A 385 11.71 2.45 -30.15
N GLU A 386 10.87 2.51 -31.19
CA GLU A 386 9.59 3.22 -31.09
C GLU A 386 8.61 2.42 -30.22
N TRP A 387 7.79 3.12 -29.45
CA TRP A 387 6.66 2.53 -28.75
C TRP A 387 5.38 3.34 -28.96
N HIS A 388 4.27 2.64 -29.13
CA HIS A 388 2.94 3.25 -29.27
C HIS A 388 2.12 3.13 -27.99
N LEU A 389 1.30 4.14 -27.70
CA LEU A 389 0.37 4.08 -26.56
C LEU A 389 -0.75 3.06 -26.86
N PRO A 390 -1.18 2.25 -25.88
CA PRO A 390 -0.91 2.35 -24.44
C PRO A 390 0.44 1.75 -23.99
N LEU A 391 1.15 2.47 -23.12
CA LEU A 391 2.42 2.03 -22.50
C LEU A 391 2.24 1.82 -20.99
N ARG A 392 2.83 0.78 -20.40
CA ARG A 392 2.88 0.66 -18.94
C ARG A 392 3.91 1.59 -18.30
N TYR A 393 3.44 2.42 -17.37
CA TYR A 393 4.23 3.32 -16.54
C TYR A 393 3.81 3.21 -15.08
N LEU A 394 4.78 2.97 -14.19
CA LEU A 394 4.54 2.76 -12.75
C LEU A 394 3.49 1.68 -12.45
N GLY A 395 3.26 0.74 -13.38
CA GLY A 395 2.27 -0.34 -13.22
C GLY A 395 0.87 -0.03 -13.77
N LEU A 396 0.64 1.17 -14.33
CA LEU A 396 -0.61 1.60 -14.97
C LEU A 396 -0.39 1.90 -16.46
N PRO A 397 -1.42 1.76 -17.31
CA PRO A 397 -1.35 2.16 -18.71
C PRO A 397 -1.41 3.68 -18.85
N LEU A 398 -0.49 4.27 -19.61
CA LEU A 398 -0.58 5.65 -20.09
C LEU A 398 -1.35 5.67 -21.39
N LEU A 399 -2.32 6.57 -21.47
CA LEU A 399 -3.27 6.64 -22.57
C LEU A 399 -3.22 8.02 -23.23
N ALA A 400 -3.28 8.09 -24.56
CA ALA A 400 -3.61 9.34 -25.25
C ALA A 400 -5.14 9.57 -25.33
N SER A 401 -5.94 8.55 -25.04
CA SER A 401 -7.39 8.52 -25.25
C SER A 401 -8.14 7.97 -24.02
N ARG A 402 -9.39 7.52 -24.19
CA ARG A 402 -10.22 6.98 -23.10
C ARG A 402 -9.71 5.61 -22.66
N LEU A 403 -9.83 5.31 -21.36
CA LEU A 403 -9.56 3.98 -20.81
C LEU A 403 -10.55 2.96 -21.37
N SER A 404 -10.05 1.99 -22.13
CA SER A 404 -10.86 0.93 -22.74
C SER A 404 -10.95 -0.30 -21.81
N VAL A 405 -11.87 -1.22 -22.14
CA VAL A 405 -11.97 -2.51 -21.45
C VAL A 405 -10.71 -3.36 -21.69
N ALA A 406 -10.15 -3.31 -22.91
CA ALA A 406 -8.94 -4.03 -23.29
C ALA A 406 -7.73 -3.62 -22.42
N ASP A 407 -7.57 -2.32 -22.15
CA ASP A 407 -6.50 -1.81 -21.28
C ASP A 407 -6.58 -2.39 -19.86
N CYS A 408 -7.81 -2.62 -19.38
CA CYS A 408 -8.10 -3.17 -18.06
C CYS A 408 -7.98 -4.70 -18.01
N GLN A 409 -7.76 -5.40 -19.14
CA GLN A 409 -7.71 -6.86 -19.12
C GLN A 409 -6.58 -7.39 -18.23
N SER A 410 -5.49 -6.63 -18.13
CA SER A 410 -4.36 -6.99 -17.28
C SER A 410 -4.69 -7.07 -15.79
N ILE A 411 -5.61 -6.25 -15.29
CA ILE A 411 -6.03 -6.32 -13.88
C ILE A 411 -6.98 -7.49 -13.65
N ILE A 412 -7.85 -7.78 -14.62
CA ILE A 412 -8.76 -8.93 -14.59
C ILE A 412 -7.94 -10.23 -14.55
N GLN A 413 -6.97 -10.38 -15.45
CA GLN A 413 -6.08 -11.54 -15.48
C GLN A 413 -5.29 -11.72 -14.19
N LYS A 414 -4.83 -10.64 -13.55
CA LYS A 414 -4.15 -10.73 -12.24
C LYS A 414 -5.08 -11.24 -11.14
N ILE A 415 -6.34 -10.80 -11.11
CA ILE A 415 -7.34 -11.29 -10.16
C ILE A 415 -7.63 -12.77 -10.43
N GLU A 416 -7.82 -13.15 -11.70
CA GLU A 416 -8.04 -14.54 -12.09
C GLU A 416 -6.86 -15.45 -11.74
N ALA A 417 -5.63 -15.04 -12.02
CA ALA A 417 -4.43 -15.81 -11.70
C ALA A 417 -4.31 -16.06 -10.18
N ARG A 418 -4.68 -15.08 -9.36
CA ARG A 418 -4.73 -15.25 -7.90
C ARG A 418 -5.81 -16.21 -7.46
N ILE A 419 -7.00 -16.14 -8.05
CA ILE A 419 -8.10 -17.07 -7.77
C ILE A 419 -7.72 -18.49 -8.18
N ARG A 420 -7.16 -18.69 -9.39
CA ARG A 420 -6.69 -20.00 -9.87
C ARG A 420 -5.61 -20.59 -8.98
N GLY A 421 -4.72 -19.75 -8.45
CA GLY A 421 -3.72 -20.18 -7.46
C GLY A 421 -4.32 -20.73 -6.16
N TRP A 422 -5.62 -20.53 -5.92
CA TRP A 422 -6.35 -21.05 -4.76
C TRP A 422 -7.41 -22.09 -5.13
N ASP A 423 -7.55 -22.46 -6.40
CA ASP A 423 -8.63 -23.32 -6.92
C ASP A 423 -8.59 -24.75 -6.34
N GLY A 424 -7.41 -25.21 -5.93
CA GLY A 424 -7.22 -26.50 -5.25
C GLY A 424 -7.25 -26.43 -3.72
N ILE A 425 -7.35 -25.24 -3.12
CA ILE A 425 -7.34 -25.07 -1.66
C ILE A 425 -8.78 -25.06 -1.14
N MET A 426 -9.11 -26.02 -0.28
CA MET A 426 -10.43 -26.15 0.36
C MET A 426 -10.68 -25.04 1.41
N LEU A 427 -10.83 -23.81 0.93
CA LEU A 427 -11.05 -22.63 1.77
C LEU A 427 -12.50 -22.53 2.23
N SER A 428 -12.68 -22.30 3.53
CA SER A 428 -13.99 -21.91 4.08
C SER A 428 -14.48 -20.58 3.48
N PHE A 429 -15.80 -20.36 3.46
CA PHE A 429 -16.38 -19.09 3.01
C PHE A 429 -15.78 -17.88 3.73
N ALA A 430 -15.57 -17.99 5.05
CA ALA A 430 -14.95 -16.92 5.83
C ALA A 430 -13.50 -16.64 5.39
N GLY A 431 -12.73 -17.69 5.05
CA GLY A 431 -11.40 -17.56 4.47
C GLY A 431 -11.43 -16.85 3.12
N ARG A 432 -12.38 -17.21 2.24
CA ARG A 432 -12.57 -16.54 0.94
C ARG A 432 -12.91 -15.06 1.09
N VAL A 433 -13.81 -14.70 2.02
CA VAL A 433 -14.10 -13.28 2.34
C VAL A 433 -12.84 -12.55 2.79
N GLN A 434 -12.02 -13.17 3.64
CA GLN A 434 -10.79 -12.56 4.11
C GLN A 434 -9.83 -12.30 2.95
N LEU A 435 -9.62 -13.28 2.06
CA LEU A 435 -8.78 -13.12 0.86
C LEU A 435 -9.32 -12.08 -0.12
N ILE A 436 -10.65 -11.99 -0.28
CA ILE A 436 -11.26 -10.92 -1.08
C ILE A 436 -10.87 -9.56 -0.48
N LYS A 437 -11.10 -9.36 0.81
CA LYS A 437 -10.82 -8.09 1.48
C LYS A 437 -9.34 -7.70 1.48
N SER A 438 -8.46 -8.65 1.79
CA SER A 438 -7.04 -8.35 2.00
C SER A 438 -6.21 -8.38 0.72
N VAL A 439 -6.59 -9.21 -0.25
CA VAL A 439 -5.81 -9.43 -1.49
C VAL A 439 -6.57 -8.92 -2.70
N LEU A 440 -7.71 -9.51 -3.04
CA LEU A 440 -8.35 -9.25 -4.35
C LEU A 440 -8.87 -7.82 -4.48
N SER A 441 -9.52 -7.29 -3.45
CA SER A 441 -9.98 -5.90 -3.42
C SER A 441 -8.83 -4.91 -3.46
N ALA A 442 -7.65 -5.25 -2.93
CA ALA A 442 -6.48 -4.38 -2.93
C ALA A 442 -5.84 -4.26 -4.34
N LEU A 443 -5.91 -5.31 -5.16
CA LEU A 443 -5.34 -5.31 -6.52
C LEU A 443 -5.88 -4.18 -7.39
N GLN A 444 -7.18 -3.85 -7.25
CA GLN A 444 -7.82 -2.81 -8.06
C GLN A 444 -7.69 -1.40 -7.50
N VAL A 445 -7.36 -1.25 -6.22
CA VAL A 445 -7.25 0.08 -5.57
C VAL A 445 -6.23 0.95 -6.29
N TYR A 446 -5.08 0.39 -6.69
CA TYR A 446 -4.04 1.16 -7.37
C TYR A 446 -4.51 1.75 -8.70
N TRP A 447 -5.32 1.01 -9.47
CA TRP A 447 -5.95 1.51 -10.69
C TRP A 447 -7.03 2.53 -10.40
N ALA A 448 -7.88 2.24 -9.41
CA ALA A 448 -8.97 3.11 -8.99
C ALA A 448 -8.51 4.44 -8.35
N MET A 449 -7.23 4.56 -7.97
CA MET A 449 -6.62 5.80 -7.51
C MET A 449 -6.20 6.73 -8.65
N ALA A 450 -6.04 6.24 -9.88
CA ALA A 450 -5.58 7.02 -11.03
C ALA A 450 -6.66 7.20 -12.10
N PHE A 451 -7.56 6.22 -12.26
CA PHE A 451 -8.60 6.23 -13.27
C PHE A 451 -9.97 6.01 -12.67
N ILE A 452 -10.99 6.65 -13.25
CA ILE A 452 -12.37 6.23 -13.07
C ILE A 452 -12.60 5.01 -13.97
N LEU A 453 -12.74 3.83 -13.40
CA LEU A 453 -12.85 2.57 -14.13
C LEU A 453 -14.16 2.48 -14.92
N PRO A 454 -14.15 1.89 -16.13
CA PRO A 454 -15.39 1.64 -16.88
C PRO A 454 -16.35 0.76 -16.07
N LYS A 455 -17.65 1.08 -16.10
CA LYS A 455 -18.68 0.31 -15.38
C LYS A 455 -18.67 -1.18 -15.72
N HIS A 456 -18.37 -1.52 -16.97
CA HIS A 456 -18.26 -2.91 -17.41
C HIS A 456 -17.14 -3.66 -16.67
N VAL A 457 -15.94 -3.06 -16.59
CA VAL A 457 -14.79 -3.63 -15.89
C VAL A 457 -15.09 -3.83 -14.40
N ILE A 458 -15.78 -2.87 -13.77
CA ILE A 458 -16.20 -3.01 -12.37
C ILE A 458 -17.13 -4.22 -12.21
N LYS A 459 -18.16 -4.34 -13.05
CA LYS A 459 -19.09 -5.49 -13.03
C LYS A 459 -18.37 -6.83 -13.28
N ASP A 460 -17.37 -6.84 -14.16
CA ASP A 460 -16.56 -8.04 -14.45
C ASP A 460 -15.70 -8.48 -13.27
N ILE A 461 -15.13 -7.53 -12.53
CA ILE A 461 -14.40 -7.79 -11.30
C ILE A 461 -15.36 -8.31 -10.23
N GLU A 462 -16.48 -7.63 -10.00
CA GLU A 462 -17.50 -8.05 -9.02
C GLU A 462 -18.06 -9.44 -9.31
N LYS A 463 -18.26 -9.78 -10.59
CA LYS A 463 -18.65 -11.13 -11.02
C LYS A 463 -17.65 -12.17 -10.54
N ARG A 464 -16.35 -11.93 -10.73
CA ARG A 464 -15.27 -12.85 -10.31
C ARG A 464 -15.15 -12.96 -8.80
N LEU A 465 -15.26 -11.84 -8.07
CA LEU A 465 -15.23 -11.85 -6.61
C LEU A 465 -16.43 -12.60 -6.02
N ARG A 466 -17.62 -12.43 -6.62
CA ARG A 466 -18.82 -13.16 -6.24
C ARG A 466 -18.69 -14.66 -6.51
N ASN A 467 -18.21 -15.04 -7.69
CA ASN A 467 -17.99 -16.44 -8.05
C ASN A 467 -16.97 -17.09 -7.09
N PHE A 468 -15.85 -16.42 -6.84
CA PHE A 468 -14.84 -16.88 -5.90
C PHE A 468 -15.40 -17.05 -4.49
N LEU A 469 -16.19 -16.09 -4.00
CA LEU A 469 -16.81 -16.21 -2.67
C LEU A 469 -17.64 -17.50 -2.55
N TRP A 470 -18.54 -17.76 -3.50
CA TRP A 470 -19.53 -18.83 -3.37
C TRP A 470 -19.05 -20.19 -3.88
N ARG A 471 -18.26 -20.25 -4.96
CA ARG A 471 -17.73 -21.52 -5.51
C ARG A 471 -16.32 -21.81 -5.05
N GLY A 472 -15.47 -20.80 -4.91
CA GLY A 472 -14.04 -20.96 -4.67
C GLY A 472 -13.21 -20.92 -5.96
N SER A 473 -13.89 -20.91 -7.10
CA SER A 473 -13.31 -20.85 -8.44
C SER A 473 -13.83 -19.62 -9.20
N ILE A 474 -13.39 -19.47 -10.45
CA ILE A 474 -13.88 -18.41 -11.37
C ILE A 474 -15.26 -18.77 -11.96
N GLU A 475 -15.63 -20.05 -11.89
CA GLU A 475 -16.84 -20.56 -12.51
C GLU A 475 -18.12 -19.93 -11.95
N THR A 476 -19.11 -19.81 -12.81
CA THR A 476 -20.41 -19.28 -12.42
C THR A 476 -21.11 -20.24 -11.47
N GLY A 477 -21.65 -19.70 -10.38
CA GLY A 477 -22.35 -20.49 -9.38
C GLY A 477 -23.48 -19.73 -8.71
N TYR A 478 -24.29 -20.49 -7.98
CA TYR A 478 -25.38 -19.96 -7.19
C TYR A 478 -24.83 -19.10 -6.04
N ALA A 479 -25.34 -17.86 -5.93
CA ALA A 479 -25.01 -16.95 -4.85
C ALA A 479 -26.08 -17.01 -3.76
N LYS A 480 -25.68 -17.32 -2.52
CA LYS A 480 -26.62 -17.42 -1.38
C LYS A 480 -27.18 -16.06 -0.95
N VAL A 481 -26.39 -15.00 -1.12
CA VAL A 481 -26.75 -13.62 -0.77
C VAL A 481 -26.35 -12.71 -1.93
N ALA A 482 -27.21 -11.73 -2.24
CA ALA A 482 -26.95 -10.74 -3.29
C ALA A 482 -25.65 -9.96 -3.01
N TRP A 483 -24.87 -9.70 -4.07
CA TRP A 483 -23.55 -9.05 -3.93
C TRP A 483 -23.65 -7.65 -3.30
N GLN A 484 -24.69 -6.88 -3.64
CA GLN A 484 -24.92 -5.56 -3.04
C GLN A 484 -25.09 -5.65 -1.51
N GLN A 485 -25.80 -6.67 -1.01
CA GLN A 485 -25.95 -6.92 0.43
C GLN A 485 -24.64 -7.38 1.06
N VAL A 486 -23.83 -8.19 0.36
CA VAL A 486 -22.49 -8.60 0.81
C VAL A 486 -21.57 -7.38 0.98
N CYS A 487 -21.66 -6.40 0.07
CA CYS A 487 -20.85 -5.19 0.12
C CYS A 487 -21.25 -4.20 1.22
N ARG A 488 -22.42 -4.36 1.83
CA ARG A 488 -22.81 -3.47 2.93
C ARG A 488 -21.90 -3.65 4.14
N PRO A 489 -21.69 -2.59 4.94
CA PRO A 489 -21.09 -2.68 6.25
C PRO A 489 -21.75 -3.73 7.15
N VAL A 490 -21.02 -4.27 8.13
CA VAL A 490 -21.55 -5.30 9.06
C VAL A 490 -22.70 -4.76 9.90
N ASN A 491 -22.65 -3.49 10.28
CA ASN A 491 -23.73 -2.77 10.97
C ASN A 491 -25.00 -2.56 10.11
N GLU A 492 -24.92 -2.78 8.81
CA GLU A 492 -26.04 -2.73 7.84
C GLU A 492 -26.40 -4.14 7.31
N GLY A 493 -25.82 -5.18 7.93
CA GLY A 493 -26.14 -6.58 7.66
C GLY A 493 -25.36 -7.23 6.51
N GLY A 494 -24.31 -6.58 6.02
CA GLY A 494 -23.40 -7.15 5.03
C GLY A 494 -22.13 -7.75 5.63
N LEU A 495 -21.14 -7.99 4.77
CA LEU A 495 -19.83 -8.53 5.18
C LEU A 495 -18.74 -7.46 5.21
N GLY A 496 -19.03 -6.20 4.85
CA GLY A 496 -18.07 -5.10 4.85
C GLY A 496 -17.02 -5.21 3.74
N ILE A 497 -17.39 -5.76 2.58
CA ILE A 497 -16.58 -5.67 1.35
C ILE A 497 -16.91 -4.33 0.70
N ARG A 498 -15.93 -3.49 0.39
CA ARG A 498 -16.23 -2.15 -0.15
C ARG A 498 -16.80 -2.25 -1.57
N ASP A 499 -17.83 -1.44 -1.85
CA ASP A 499 -18.35 -1.27 -3.19
C ASP A 499 -17.27 -0.64 -4.09
N ILE A 500 -16.94 -1.32 -5.19
CA ILE A 500 -15.80 -0.93 -6.03
C ILE A 500 -16.06 0.41 -6.72
N HIS A 501 -17.30 0.65 -7.15
CA HIS A 501 -17.69 1.87 -7.85
C HIS A 501 -17.64 3.09 -6.93
N ALA A 502 -18.22 3.01 -5.73
CA ALA A 502 -18.15 4.06 -4.72
C ALA A 502 -16.71 4.28 -4.21
N LEU A 503 -15.94 3.19 -4.05
CA LEU A 503 -14.52 3.27 -3.68
C LEU A 503 -13.71 4.01 -4.73
N ASN A 504 -13.91 3.72 -6.00
CA ASN A 504 -13.20 4.39 -7.09
C ASN A 504 -13.52 5.89 -7.13
N LYS A 505 -14.79 6.29 -6.99
CA LYS A 505 -15.15 7.71 -6.89
C LYS A 505 -14.52 8.37 -5.66
N GLY A 506 -14.62 7.75 -4.48
CA GLY A 506 -14.06 8.28 -3.24
C GLY A 506 -12.53 8.43 -3.27
N LEU A 507 -11.81 7.53 -3.95
CA LEU A 507 -10.37 7.65 -4.17
C LEU A 507 -10.03 8.80 -5.12
N MET A 508 -10.77 8.93 -6.24
CA MET A 508 -10.56 10.01 -7.21
C MET A 508 -10.92 11.39 -6.64
N SER A 509 -11.89 11.46 -5.73
CA SER A 509 -12.23 12.68 -4.98
C SER A 509 -11.07 13.24 -4.19
N ARG A 510 -10.05 12.44 -3.83
CA ARG A 510 -8.83 12.94 -3.19
C ARG A 510 -8.09 13.91 -4.10
N HIS A 511 -7.96 13.59 -5.39
CA HIS A 511 -7.30 14.47 -6.35
C HIS A 511 -8.10 15.75 -6.59
N LEU A 512 -9.43 15.63 -6.64
CA LEU A 512 -10.31 16.79 -6.75
C LEU A 512 -10.23 17.69 -5.51
N TRP A 513 -10.20 17.12 -4.30
CA TRP A 513 -10.01 17.89 -3.08
C TRP A 513 -8.69 18.67 -3.10
N ARG A 514 -7.59 18.04 -3.50
CA ARG A 514 -6.28 18.69 -3.63
C ARG A 514 -6.28 19.85 -4.64
N LEU A 515 -7.05 19.74 -5.72
CA LEU A 515 -7.28 20.84 -6.66
C LEU A 515 -8.09 21.98 -6.03
N ILE A 516 -9.16 21.65 -5.29
CA ILE A 516 -10.05 22.65 -4.67
C ILE A 516 -9.29 23.46 -3.62
N VAL A 517 -8.48 22.81 -2.78
CA VAL A 517 -7.63 23.51 -1.78
C VAL A 517 -6.34 24.10 -2.37
N ASN A 518 -6.15 23.98 -3.69
CA ASN A 518 -4.98 24.45 -4.42
C ASN A 518 -3.64 24.02 -3.78
N GLU A 519 -3.49 22.72 -3.52
CA GLU A 519 -2.31 22.17 -2.83
C GLU A 519 -1.04 22.27 -3.70
N GLN A 520 -0.30 23.38 -3.55
CA GLN A 520 0.89 23.70 -4.35
C GLN A 520 2.06 22.72 -4.21
N SER A 521 2.06 21.87 -3.17
CA SER A 521 3.02 20.78 -3.01
C SER A 521 2.92 19.74 -4.14
N SER A 522 1.75 19.64 -4.79
CA SER A 522 1.52 18.71 -5.89
C SER A 522 1.90 19.34 -7.22
N ILE A 523 2.86 18.73 -7.91
CA ILE A 523 3.22 19.13 -9.28
C ILE A 523 2.04 19.04 -10.27
N TRP A 524 1.12 18.11 -10.03
CA TRP A 524 -0.03 17.93 -10.90
C TRP A 524 -1.07 19.02 -10.63
N VAL A 525 -1.33 19.36 -9.37
CA VAL A 525 -2.20 20.50 -9.04
C VAL A 525 -1.63 21.79 -9.63
N ASN A 526 -0.34 22.06 -9.40
CA ASN A 526 0.32 23.25 -9.95
C ASN A 526 0.21 23.32 -11.49
N TRP A 527 0.48 22.21 -12.19
CA TRP A 527 0.32 22.13 -13.65
C TRP A 527 -1.12 22.41 -14.10
N ILE A 528 -2.11 21.78 -13.44
CA ILE A 528 -3.52 21.98 -13.79
C ILE A 528 -3.96 23.41 -13.48
N SER A 529 -3.57 23.97 -12.33
CA SER A 529 -3.85 25.34 -11.95
C SER A 529 -3.30 26.32 -12.99
N HIS A 530 -2.03 26.17 -13.40
CA HIS A 530 -1.39 27.09 -14.35
C HIS A 530 -1.88 26.94 -15.80
N TYR A 531 -1.97 25.72 -16.32
CA TYR A 531 -2.23 25.50 -17.76
C TYR A 531 -3.70 25.32 -18.11
N ARG A 532 -4.51 24.79 -17.18
CA ARG A 532 -5.89 24.37 -17.46
C ARG A 532 -6.93 25.22 -16.74
N LEU A 533 -6.78 25.49 -15.45
CA LEU A 533 -7.67 26.37 -14.70
C LEU A 533 -7.38 27.85 -15.02
N ARG A 534 -6.10 28.24 -15.10
CA ARG A 534 -5.65 29.63 -15.30
C ARG A 534 -6.30 30.54 -14.27
N ASN A 535 -7.28 31.35 -14.68
CA ASN A 535 -8.03 32.27 -13.82
C ASN A 535 -9.43 31.75 -13.45
N TYR A 536 -9.80 30.53 -13.87
CA TYR A 536 -11.09 29.93 -13.57
C TYR A 536 -11.01 29.02 -12.34
N SER A 537 -12.07 29.01 -11.54
CA SER A 537 -12.21 28.05 -10.44
C SER A 537 -12.55 26.64 -10.94
N VAL A 538 -12.23 25.64 -10.12
CA VAL A 538 -12.66 24.25 -10.27
C VAL A 538 -14.18 24.14 -10.39
N TRP A 539 -14.94 25.09 -9.83
CA TRP A 539 -16.40 25.09 -9.83
C TRP A 539 -17.03 25.61 -11.13
N THR A 540 -16.37 26.53 -11.83
CA THR A 540 -16.93 27.20 -13.01
C THR A 540 -16.41 26.65 -14.33
N ILE A 541 -15.30 25.91 -14.32
CA ILE A 541 -14.74 25.31 -15.54
C ILE A 541 -15.71 24.31 -16.19
N SER A 542 -15.76 24.31 -17.54
CA SER A 542 -16.62 23.43 -18.33
C SER A 542 -16.26 21.95 -18.16
N THR A 543 -17.29 21.11 -18.05
CA THR A 543 -17.15 19.64 -18.01
C THR A 543 -17.00 19.01 -19.41
N ARG A 544 -17.08 19.81 -20.48
CA ARG A 544 -17.01 19.36 -21.88
C ARG A 544 -15.59 19.43 -22.46
N SER A 545 -14.73 20.30 -21.95
CA SER A 545 -13.36 20.47 -22.44
C SER A 545 -12.37 19.56 -21.70
N GLY A 546 -11.28 19.20 -22.38
CA GLY A 546 -10.15 18.50 -21.78
C GLY A 546 -10.09 16.99 -21.96
N THR A 547 -9.10 16.39 -21.29
CA THR A 547 -8.88 14.94 -21.32
C THR A 547 -10.09 14.19 -20.78
N TRP A 548 -10.25 12.93 -21.21
CA TRP A 548 -11.32 12.09 -20.71
C TRP A 548 -11.26 11.92 -19.18
N GLY A 549 -10.05 11.74 -18.62
CA GLY A 549 -9.82 11.66 -17.18
C GLY A 549 -10.24 12.93 -16.45
N TRP A 550 -9.83 14.10 -16.96
CA TRP A 550 -10.23 15.41 -16.44
C TRP A 550 -11.75 15.58 -16.37
N ARG A 551 -12.44 15.33 -17.49
CA ARG A 551 -13.91 15.47 -17.56
C ARG A 551 -14.63 14.57 -16.56
N LYS A 552 -14.10 13.36 -16.32
CA LYS A 552 -14.67 12.43 -15.34
C LYS A 552 -14.38 12.87 -13.90
N LEU A 553 -13.19 13.42 -13.64
CA LEU A 553 -12.81 13.94 -12.33
C LEU A 553 -13.66 15.15 -11.94
N ILE A 554 -13.80 16.15 -12.82
CA ILE A 554 -14.53 17.39 -12.51
C ILE A 554 -16.01 17.13 -12.23
N ARG A 555 -16.63 16.14 -12.88
CA ARG A 555 -18.03 15.75 -12.58
C ARG A 555 -18.24 15.24 -11.16
N LEU A 556 -17.18 14.89 -10.42
CA LEU A 556 -17.31 14.52 -9.01
C LEU A 556 -17.58 15.74 -8.11
N ARG A 557 -17.28 16.96 -8.58
CA ARG A 557 -17.44 18.19 -7.78
C ARG A 557 -18.89 18.40 -7.34
N ASP A 558 -19.84 18.09 -8.23
CA ASP A 558 -21.27 18.29 -7.98
C ASP A 558 -21.76 17.42 -6.81
N SER A 559 -21.19 16.22 -6.66
CA SER A 559 -21.50 15.33 -5.52
C SER A 559 -20.77 15.72 -4.23
N LEU A 560 -19.63 16.42 -4.32
CA LEU A 560 -18.83 16.81 -3.16
C LEU A 560 -19.18 18.20 -2.63
N HIS A 561 -19.73 19.09 -3.46
CA HIS A 561 -20.10 20.45 -3.11
C HIS A 561 -20.83 20.57 -1.77
N PRO A 562 -21.85 19.73 -1.45
CA PRO A 562 -22.58 19.84 -0.18
C PRO A 562 -21.74 19.53 1.08
N CYS A 563 -20.54 18.95 0.92
CA CYS A 563 -19.64 18.58 2.01
C CYS A 563 -18.44 19.53 2.13
N ILE A 564 -18.44 20.64 1.38
CA ILE A 564 -17.35 21.61 1.33
C ILE A 564 -17.90 22.97 1.72
N THR A 565 -17.24 23.62 2.66
CA THR A 565 -17.64 24.94 3.16
C THR A 565 -16.46 25.89 3.09
N TYR A 566 -16.72 27.10 2.62
CA TYR A 566 -15.75 28.17 2.50
C TYR A 566 -15.86 29.06 3.74
N ARG A 567 -14.80 29.10 4.55
CA ARG A 567 -14.70 30.01 5.70
C ARG A 567 -13.91 31.23 5.26
N ILE A 568 -14.61 32.36 5.21
CA ILE A 568 -14.07 33.64 4.74
C ILE A 568 -13.22 34.27 5.83
N GLY A 569 -11.99 34.62 5.48
CA GLY A 569 -11.03 35.35 6.29
C GLY A 569 -10.72 36.70 5.62
N ASP A 570 -9.49 36.86 5.14
CA ASP A 570 -9.01 38.05 4.43
C ASP A 570 -9.51 38.18 2.98
N GLY A 571 -10.14 37.14 2.40
CA GLY A 571 -10.66 37.13 1.04
C GLY A 571 -9.59 37.11 -0.06
N THR A 572 -8.31 36.98 0.27
CA THR A 572 -7.22 37.04 -0.71
C THR A 572 -7.10 35.77 -1.55
N SER A 573 -7.54 34.63 -1.01
CA SER A 573 -7.38 33.32 -1.64
C SER A 573 -8.61 32.88 -2.44
N PHE A 574 -9.75 33.49 -2.19
CA PHE A 574 -11.01 33.17 -2.87
C PHE A 574 -11.30 34.12 -4.03
N SER A 575 -11.81 33.56 -5.12
CA SER A 575 -12.35 34.33 -6.24
C SER A 575 -13.74 34.83 -5.90
N LEU A 576 -13.98 36.14 -6.07
CA LEU A 576 -15.28 36.76 -5.86
C LEU A 576 -16.38 36.10 -6.69
N TRP A 577 -16.10 35.85 -7.97
CA TRP A 577 -17.10 35.41 -8.94
C TRP A 577 -17.17 33.89 -9.09
N HIS A 578 -16.05 33.19 -8.91
CA HIS A 578 -15.91 31.80 -9.34
C HIS A 578 -15.97 30.77 -8.21
N ASP A 579 -15.72 31.16 -6.96
CA ASP A 579 -15.77 30.24 -5.82
C ASP A 579 -17.15 30.29 -5.12
N PRO A 580 -17.65 29.16 -4.60
CA PRO A 580 -18.94 29.06 -3.93
C PRO A 580 -18.82 29.47 -2.45
N TRP A 581 -18.36 30.70 -2.20
CA TRP A 581 -18.30 31.26 -0.84
C TRP A 581 -19.67 31.80 -0.39
N HIS A 582 -20.56 32.14 -1.33
CA HIS A 582 -21.93 32.59 -1.06
C HIS A 582 -22.90 31.39 -1.04
N ASP A 583 -23.97 31.47 -0.24
CA ASP A 583 -25.06 30.47 -0.18
C ASP A 583 -25.71 30.14 -1.54
N ARG A 584 -25.60 31.06 -2.51
CA ARG A 584 -26.09 30.91 -3.88
C ARG A 584 -25.11 30.12 -4.78
N GLY A 585 -23.98 29.68 -4.26
CA GLY A 585 -22.88 29.07 -5.01
C GLY A 585 -22.06 30.13 -5.76
N PRO A 586 -21.36 29.75 -6.85
CA PRO A 586 -20.52 30.70 -7.59
C PRO A 586 -21.35 31.81 -8.23
N LEU A 587 -21.07 33.06 -7.85
CA LEU A 587 -21.85 34.23 -8.28
C LEU A 587 -21.92 34.38 -9.81
N ILE A 588 -20.85 34.03 -10.54
CA ILE A 588 -20.85 34.12 -12.00
C ILE A 588 -21.89 33.20 -12.66
N SER A 589 -22.26 32.10 -12.00
CA SER A 589 -23.24 31.15 -12.52
C SER A 589 -24.68 31.67 -12.38
N GLN A 590 -24.97 32.45 -11.34
CA GLN A 590 -26.27 33.09 -11.14
C GLN A 590 -26.37 34.47 -11.80
N PHE A 591 -25.27 35.22 -11.80
CA PHE A 591 -25.17 36.57 -12.34
C PHE A 591 -24.05 36.66 -13.38
N PRO A 592 -24.25 36.15 -14.62
CA PRO A 592 -23.21 36.16 -15.66
C PRO A 592 -22.70 37.56 -16.03
N LEU A 593 -23.54 38.59 -15.87
CA LEU A 593 -23.19 39.99 -16.11
C LEU A 593 -22.73 40.74 -14.84
N GLY A 594 -22.63 40.04 -13.71
CA GLY A 594 -22.23 40.60 -12.41
C GLY A 594 -20.93 41.42 -12.46
N PRO A 595 -19.84 40.95 -13.12
CA PRO A 595 -18.61 41.72 -13.26
C PRO A 595 -18.81 43.09 -13.93
N ARG A 596 -19.73 43.18 -14.91
CA ARG A 596 -20.03 44.45 -15.58
C ARG A 596 -20.90 45.36 -14.73
N HIS A 597 -21.86 44.82 -13.99
CA HIS A 597 -22.80 45.60 -13.18
C HIS A 597 -22.17 46.19 -11.91
N THR A 598 -21.10 45.57 -11.42
CA THR A 598 -20.36 45.98 -10.21
C THR A 598 -19.05 46.70 -10.53
N SER A 599 -18.68 46.81 -11.81
CA SER A 599 -17.38 47.30 -12.27
C SER A 599 -16.17 46.57 -11.67
N LEU A 600 -16.34 45.33 -11.21
CA LEU A 600 -15.26 44.48 -10.70
C LEU A 600 -14.79 43.50 -11.78
N PRO A 601 -13.49 43.24 -11.93
CA PRO A 601 -12.99 42.29 -12.91
C PRO A 601 -13.52 40.87 -12.61
N ALA A 602 -13.71 40.06 -13.64
CA ALA A 602 -14.15 38.65 -13.46
C ALA A 602 -13.14 37.82 -12.65
N SER A 603 -11.87 38.22 -12.64
CA SER A 603 -10.80 37.63 -11.83
C SER A 603 -10.60 38.30 -10.47
N ALA A 604 -11.54 39.15 -10.02
CA ALA A 604 -11.41 39.85 -8.73
C ALA A 604 -11.27 38.85 -7.57
N PRO A 605 -10.30 39.06 -6.66
CA PRO A 605 -10.29 38.37 -5.37
C PRO A 605 -11.43 38.88 -4.49
N LEU A 606 -11.88 38.05 -3.56
CA LEU A 606 -12.94 38.39 -2.60
C LEU A 606 -12.53 39.57 -1.71
N SER A 607 -11.23 39.76 -1.46
CA SER A 607 -10.68 40.87 -0.69
C SER A 607 -11.02 42.25 -1.27
N MET A 608 -11.40 42.37 -2.55
CA MET A 608 -11.82 43.66 -3.14
C MET A 608 -13.14 44.18 -2.57
N VAL A 609 -13.94 43.32 -1.94
CA VAL A 609 -15.22 43.69 -1.31
C VAL A 609 -15.21 43.49 0.20
N ILE A 610 -14.03 43.34 0.79
CA ILE A 610 -13.82 43.20 2.24
C ILE A 610 -12.91 44.34 2.70
N PHE A 611 -13.37 45.13 3.67
CA PHE A 611 -12.59 46.17 4.31
C PHE A 611 -12.86 46.15 5.82
N GLU A 612 -11.82 46.09 6.65
CA GLU A 612 -11.93 46.02 8.11
C GLU A 612 -12.95 44.97 8.61
N GLU A 613 -12.87 43.75 8.07
CA GLU A 613 -13.78 42.63 8.39
C GLU A 613 -15.27 42.89 8.07
N ASN A 614 -15.56 43.91 7.27
CA ASN A 614 -16.91 44.26 6.81
C ASN A 614 -17.02 44.17 5.28
N TRP A 615 -18.23 43.88 4.80
CA TRP A 615 -18.55 43.85 3.38
C TRP A 615 -18.65 45.27 2.82
N ASN A 616 -17.81 45.61 1.83
CA ASN A 616 -17.80 46.90 1.16
C ASN A 616 -17.94 46.72 -0.35
N TRP A 617 -19.16 46.82 -0.85
CA TRP A 617 -19.48 46.63 -2.27
C TRP A 617 -19.46 47.95 -3.04
N PRO A 618 -18.93 47.98 -4.28
CA PRO A 618 -19.08 49.14 -5.16
C PRO A 618 -20.56 49.34 -5.53
N LEU A 619 -20.91 50.55 -5.98
CA LEU A 619 -22.27 50.89 -6.38
C LEU A 619 -22.79 49.91 -7.45
N ILE A 620 -23.78 49.09 -7.07
CA ILE A 620 -24.38 48.12 -7.98
C ILE A 620 -25.48 48.81 -8.78
N THR A 621 -25.22 49.03 -10.06
CA THR A 621 -26.09 49.81 -10.95
C THR A 621 -27.34 49.06 -11.41
N ASN A 622 -27.43 47.74 -11.18
CA ASN A 622 -28.52 46.89 -11.67
C ASN A 622 -29.26 46.21 -10.50
N MET A 623 -30.58 46.41 -10.43
CA MET A 623 -31.46 45.85 -9.39
C MET A 623 -31.34 44.33 -9.24
N LYS A 624 -31.15 43.58 -10.33
CA LYS A 624 -30.98 42.11 -10.29
C LYS A 624 -29.65 41.69 -9.64
N SER A 625 -28.65 42.56 -9.61
CA SER A 625 -27.35 42.27 -9.00
C SER A 625 -27.25 42.79 -7.57
N VAL A 626 -28.20 43.60 -7.10
CA VAL A 626 -28.32 44.01 -5.69
C VAL A 626 -28.57 42.80 -4.79
N ASP A 627 -29.24 41.77 -5.31
CA ASP A 627 -29.46 40.50 -4.60
C ASP A 627 -28.16 39.80 -4.16
N ILE A 628 -27.00 40.16 -4.73
CA ILE A 628 -25.68 39.65 -4.32
C ILE A 628 -25.33 40.12 -2.91
N THR A 629 -25.81 41.29 -2.48
CA THR A 629 -25.50 41.86 -1.17
C THR A 629 -26.49 41.43 -0.08
N HIS A 630 -27.46 40.57 -0.42
CA HIS A 630 -28.44 40.04 0.52
C HIS A 630 -27.95 38.72 1.13
N ASP A 631 -28.10 38.55 2.44
CA ASP A 631 -27.69 37.36 3.20
C ASP A 631 -26.20 36.98 3.01
N LEU A 632 -25.31 37.95 3.24
CA LEU A 632 -23.86 37.73 3.12
C LEU A 632 -23.31 36.87 4.29
N PRO A 633 -22.42 35.90 4.02
CA PRO A 633 -21.80 35.09 5.06
C PRO A 633 -20.95 35.91 6.04
N THR A 634 -20.78 35.40 7.26
CA THR A 634 -19.93 36.02 8.28
C THR A 634 -18.44 35.94 7.91
N ILE A 635 -17.72 37.04 8.10
CA ILE A 635 -16.26 37.12 7.97
C ILE A 635 -15.65 36.73 9.32
N HIS A 636 -14.69 35.80 9.33
CA HIS A 636 -14.20 35.16 10.56
C HIS A 636 -12.78 35.60 10.98
N GLY A 637 -12.20 36.58 10.29
CA GLY A 637 -10.82 37.04 10.50
C GLY A 637 -9.75 35.99 10.14
N GLY A 638 -8.51 36.45 9.92
CA GLY A 638 -7.37 35.58 9.54
C GLY A 638 -7.41 35.08 8.09
N PRO A 639 -6.63 34.04 7.73
CA PRO A 639 -6.57 33.57 6.34
C PRO A 639 -7.79 32.73 5.95
N ASP A 640 -8.20 32.85 4.69
CA ASP A 640 -9.24 32.04 4.06
C ASP A 640 -9.01 30.52 4.23
N ARG A 641 -10.08 29.76 4.52
CA ARG A 641 -9.99 28.30 4.70
C ARG A 641 -11.13 27.55 4.05
N ILE A 642 -10.80 26.46 3.35
CA ILE A 642 -11.79 25.50 2.84
C ILE A 642 -11.89 24.33 3.81
N LEU A 643 -13.09 24.10 4.34
CA LEU A 643 -13.37 23.10 5.35
C LEU A 643 -14.19 21.95 4.75
N TRP A 644 -13.90 20.73 5.22
CA TRP A 644 -14.71 19.57 4.92
C TRP A 644 -15.74 19.36 6.02
N THR A 645 -17.02 19.57 5.71
CA THR A 645 -18.15 19.41 6.64
C THR A 645 -18.83 18.03 6.52
N GLY A 646 -18.29 17.15 5.68
CA GLY A 646 -18.79 15.80 5.53
C GLY A 646 -18.55 14.89 6.75
N PRO A 647 -19.02 13.63 6.70
CA PRO A 647 -18.98 12.70 7.82
C PRO A 647 -17.52 12.43 8.23
N ARG A 648 -17.11 12.96 9.41
CA ARG A 648 -15.77 12.91 10.07
C ARG A 648 -15.03 14.25 10.22
N GLY A 649 -15.54 15.37 9.71
CA GLY A 649 -15.01 16.72 9.98
C GLY A 649 -13.62 17.03 9.38
N SER A 650 -13.01 16.09 8.66
CA SER A 650 -11.80 16.29 7.87
C SER A 650 -11.83 15.44 6.61
N PHE A 651 -11.23 15.95 5.53
CA PHE A 651 -11.22 15.23 4.27
C PHE A 651 -10.38 13.95 4.38
N SER A 652 -10.97 12.83 3.96
CA SER A 652 -10.25 11.60 3.69
C SER A 652 -10.95 10.84 2.57
N ALA A 653 -10.24 9.97 1.85
CA ALA A 653 -10.87 9.10 0.85
C ALA A 653 -11.98 8.22 1.45
N ALA A 654 -11.89 7.92 2.76
CA ALA A 654 -12.92 7.20 3.49
C ALA A 654 -14.16 8.07 3.78
N ALA A 655 -13.99 9.37 4.05
CA ALA A 655 -15.11 10.32 4.18
C ALA A 655 -15.76 10.59 2.81
N ALA A 656 -14.97 10.72 1.74
CA ALA A 656 -15.51 10.83 0.38
C ALA A 656 -16.27 9.56 -0.04
N TYR A 657 -15.81 8.36 0.36
CA TYR A 657 -16.53 7.11 0.10
C TYR A 657 -17.95 7.12 0.68
N THR A 658 -18.16 7.68 1.87
CA THR A 658 -19.49 7.74 2.50
C THR A 658 -20.46 8.68 1.78
N VAL A 659 -19.95 9.62 0.97
CA VAL A 659 -20.80 10.47 0.10
C VAL A 659 -21.36 9.65 -1.06
N PHE A 660 -20.57 8.76 -1.64
CA PHE A 660 -20.99 7.91 -2.78
C PHE A 660 -21.67 6.60 -2.36
N CYS A 661 -21.53 6.22 -1.10
CA CYS A 661 -22.17 5.07 -0.49
C CYS A 661 -22.79 5.53 0.84
N PRO A 662 -23.94 6.22 0.79
CA PRO A 662 -24.61 6.72 1.99
C PRO A 662 -25.00 5.55 2.91
N PRO A 663 -24.98 5.76 4.23
CA PRO A 663 -25.27 4.70 5.20
C PRO A 663 -26.70 4.21 5.05
N GLY A 664 -26.87 2.88 4.98
CA GLY A 664 -28.16 2.22 4.96
C GLY A 664 -28.80 2.05 6.36
N PRO A 665 -29.99 1.43 6.43
CA PRO A 665 -30.64 1.12 7.70
C PRO A 665 -29.77 0.16 8.52
N LYS A 666 -29.52 0.53 9.78
CA LYS A 666 -28.71 -0.28 10.70
C LYS A 666 -29.51 -1.49 11.18
N VAL A 667 -28.88 -2.65 11.22
CA VAL A 667 -29.48 -3.87 11.75
C VAL A 667 -29.13 -4.06 13.23
N GLY A 668 -30.14 -4.39 14.05
CA GLY A 668 -29.96 -4.58 15.51
C GLY A 668 -29.05 -5.77 15.86
N TRP A 669 -29.01 -6.79 15.00
CA TRP A 669 -28.22 -8.01 15.20
C TRP A 669 -26.76 -7.92 14.75
N SER A 670 -26.33 -6.79 14.19
CA SER A 670 -24.93 -6.60 13.74
C SER A 670 -23.92 -6.83 14.85
N SER A 671 -24.28 -6.46 16.08
CA SER A 671 -23.46 -6.70 17.27
C SER A 671 -23.11 -8.17 17.47
N LEU A 672 -23.93 -9.12 17.01
CA LEU A 672 -23.66 -10.56 17.09
C LEU A 672 -22.45 -11.00 16.26
N LEU A 673 -22.20 -10.30 15.16
CA LEU A 673 -21.11 -10.58 14.23
C LEU A 673 -19.84 -9.77 14.55
N GLU A 674 -19.95 -8.80 15.46
CA GLU A 674 -18.88 -7.93 15.90
C GLU A 674 -18.38 -8.32 17.31
N GLY A 675 -17.17 -7.88 17.70
CA GLY A 675 -16.63 -8.11 19.05
C GLY A 675 -15.31 -8.88 19.11
N THR A 676 -14.72 -8.92 20.30
CA THR A 676 -13.34 -9.33 20.62
C THR A 676 -13.05 -10.81 20.34
N PHE A 677 -13.95 -11.69 20.77
CA PHE A 677 -13.85 -13.14 20.56
C PHE A 677 -14.53 -13.51 19.24
N LYS A 678 -13.74 -13.89 18.25
CA LYS A 678 -14.24 -14.15 16.90
C LYS A 678 -13.59 -15.37 16.26
N ILE A 679 -14.44 -16.30 15.83
CA ILE A 679 -14.06 -17.39 14.94
C ILE A 679 -14.72 -17.11 13.58
N PRO A 680 -13.96 -16.74 12.53
CA PRO A 680 -14.52 -16.27 11.27
C PRO A 680 -15.54 -17.23 10.63
N ARG A 681 -15.25 -18.54 10.64
CA ARG A 681 -16.15 -19.57 10.10
C ARG A 681 -17.52 -19.60 10.80
N HIS A 682 -17.54 -19.48 12.13
CA HIS A 682 -18.78 -19.53 12.90
C HIS A 682 -19.64 -18.29 12.65
N ARG A 683 -19.01 -17.11 12.61
CA ARG A 683 -19.72 -15.86 12.32
C ARG A 683 -20.31 -15.85 10.92
N PHE A 684 -19.61 -16.42 9.94
CA PHE A 684 -20.14 -16.51 8.58
C PHE A 684 -21.39 -17.41 8.51
N ILE A 685 -21.37 -18.56 9.20
CA ILE A 685 -22.52 -19.46 9.28
C ILE A 685 -23.68 -18.81 10.06
N LEU A 686 -23.39 -18.15 11.20
CA LEU A 686 -24.40 -17.39 11.95
C LEU A 686 -25.03 -16.28 11.10
N TRP A 687 -24.23 -15.55 10.31
CA TRP A 687 -24.73 -14.52 9.40
C TRP A 687 -25.68 -15.11 8.34
N LEU A 688 -25.35 -16.26 7.74
CA LEU A 688 -26.26 -16.95 6.82
C LEU A 688 -27.55 -17.41 7.51
N ALA A 689 -27.46 -17.91 8.75
CA ALA A 689 -28.62 -18.33 9.54
C ALA A 689 -29.55 -17.15 9.85
N ILE A 690 -29.00 -16.00 10.26
CA ILE A 690 -29.77 -14.78 10.54
C ILE A 690 -30.51 -14.28 9.29
N LEU A 691 -29.91 -14.41 8.11
CA LEU A 691 -30.52 -14.02 6.84
C LEU A 691 -31.48 -15.09 6.27
N GLY A 692 -31.63 -16.25 6.91
CA GLY A 692 -32.42 -17.38 6.41
C GLY A 692 -31.85 -18.00 5.13
N ARG A 693 -30.55 -17.82 4.87
CA ARG A 693 -29.82 -18.29 3.66
C ARG A 693 -28.87 -19.44 3.95
N LEU A 694 -28.90 -19.98 5.17
CA LEU A 694 -28.19 -21.22 5.48
C LEU A 694 -28.85 -22.37 4.73
N SER A 695 -28.03 -23.30 4.24
CA SER A 695 -28.53 -24.48 3.51
C SER A 695 -28.98 -25.54 4.50
N ILE A 696 -30.30 -25.65 4.65
CA ILE A 696 -31.02 -26.66 5.41
C ILE A 696 -32.18 -27.19 4.53
N MET A 697 -32.87 -28.25 4.94
CA MET A 697 -33.96 -28.91 4.19
C MET A 697 -35.24 -28.05 4.05
N ASP A 698 -35.28 -26.86 4.65
CA ASP A 698 -36.32 -25.85 4.39
C ASP A 698 -36.30 -25.30 2.95
N LYS A 699 -35.23 -25.57 2.18
CA LYS A 699 -35.08 -25.10 0.80
C LYS A 699 -35.61 -26.13 -0.20
N PRO A 700 -36.39 -25.71 -1.21
CA PRO A 700 -36.96 -26.62 -2.22
C PRO A 700 -35.94 -27.56 -2.88
N TRP A 701 -34.76 -27.05 -3.21
CA TRP A 701 -33.71 -27.83 -3.87
C TRP A 701 -32.96 -28.80 -2.94
N LEU A 702 -33.23 -28.79 -1.63
CA LEU A 702 -32.65 -29.73 -0.64
C LEU A 702 -33.67 -30.73 -0.09
N GLN A 703 -34.93 -30.67 -0.53
CA GLN A 703 -35.98 -31.58 -0.07
C GLN A 703 -35.71 -33.05 -0.43
N HIS A 704 -34.89 -33.31 -1.46
CA HIS A 704 -34.43 -34.66 -1.81
C HIS A 704 -33.58 -35.33 -0.71
N LEU A 705 -33.06 -34.57 0.25
CA LEU A 705 -32.32 -35.10 1.40
C LEU A 705 -33.23 -35.60 2.53
N GLY A 706 -34.54 -35.37 2.41
CA GLY A 706 -35.54 -35.70 3.43
C GLY A 706 -36.37 -34.49 3.86
N THR A 707 -37.49 -34.76 4.51
CA THR A 707 -38.41 -33.76 5.08
C THR A 707 -38.32 -33.66 6.60
N THR A 708 -37.80 -34.70 7.27
CA THR A 708 -37.73 -34.80 8.74
C THR A 708 -36.38 -34.37 9.30
N CYS A 709 -36.36 -33.98 10.58
CA CYS A 709 -35.14 -33.51 11.23
C CYS A 709 -34.19 -34.67 11.57
N VAL A 710 -32.99 -34.67 10.97
CA VAL A 710 -31.97 -35.72 11.19
C VAL A 710 -31.33 -35.67 12.58
N LEU A 711 -31.49 -34.57 13.32
CA LEU A 711 -30.93 -34.44 14.67
C LEU A 711 -31.77 -35.15 15.74
N CYS A 712 -33.09 -34.96 15.74
CA CYS A 712 -34.01 -35.61 16.69
C CYS A 712 -34.70 -36.86 16.12
N GLN A 713 -34.70 -37.05 14.80
CA GLN A 713 -35.41 -38.14 14.11
C GLN A 713 -36.94 -38.14 14.36
N GLU A 714 -37.49 -37.02 14.82
CA GLU A 714 -38.93 -36.81 14.95
C GLU A 714 -39.52 -36.39 13.60
N ASP A 715 -40.81 -36.68 13.38
CA ASP A 715 -41.55 -36.30 12.16
C ASP A 715 -41.91 -34.81 12.14
N VAL A 716 -40.87 -33.97 12.16
CA VAL A 716 -40.96 -32.51 12.18
C VAL A 716 -40.12 -31.93 11.06
N GLN A 717 -40.69 -30.97 10.33
CA GLN A 717 -40.00 -30.30 9.24
C GLN A 717 -38.78 -29.52 9.73
N GLU A 718 -37.62 -29.73 9.09
CA GLU A 718 -36.38 -29.01 9.42
C GLU A 718 -36.51 -27.52 9.06
N SER A 719 -36.55 -26.66 10.07
CA SER A 719 -36.49 -25.20 9.95
C SER A 719 -35.35 -24.62 10.78
N HIS A 720 -35.00 -23.35 10.59
CA HIS A 720 -33.99 -22.68 11.43
C HIS A 720 -34.40 -22.66 12.91
N GLU A 721 -35.71 -22.52 13.19
CA GLU A 721 -36.23 -22.52 14.56
C GLU A 721 -36.10 -23.89 15.20
N HIS A 722 -36.51 -24.93 14.46
CA HIS A 722 -36.38 -26.31 14.91
C HIS A 722 -34.92 -26.70 15.10
N LEU A 723 -34.07 -26.54 14.09
CA LEU A 723 -32.68 -27.01 14.09
C LEU A 723 -31.85 -26.47 15.26
N PHE A 724 -32.05 -25.21 15.67
CA PHE A 724 -31.19 -24.57 16.67
C PHE A 724 -31.81 -24.48 18.07
N PHE A 725 -33.14 -24.40 18.20
CA PHE A 725 -33.77 -24.08 19.49
C PHE A 725 -34.94 -24.98 19.89
N LEU A 726 -35.71 -25.55 18.96
CA LEU A 726 -36.87 -26.39 19.28
C LEU A 726 -36.61 -27.90 19.17
N CYS A 727 -35.57 -28.32 18.46
CA CYS A 727 -35.17 -29.71 18.34
C CYS A 727 -34.77 -30.28 19.71
N SER A 728 -35.26 -31.49 20.04
CA SER A 728 -34.96 -32.17 21.31
C SER A 728 -33.45 -32.38 21.51
N TYR A 729 -32.74 -32.82 20.46
CA TYR A 729 -31.28 -32.97 20.48
C TYR A 729 -30.53 -31.64 20.69
N ALA A 730 -30.94 -30.56 19.98
CA ALA A 730 -30.35 -29.24 20.17
C ALA A 730 -30.59 -28.73 21.60
N THR A 731 -31.80 -28.92 22.13
CA THR A 731 -32.18 -28.55 23.50
C THR A 731 -31.34 -29.30 24.53
N MET A 732 -31.06 -30.58 24.32
CA MET A 732 -30.14 -31.35 25.17
C MET A 732 -28.73 -30.77 25.16
N CYS A 733 -28.18 -30.44 23.98
CA CYS A 733 -26.86 -29.79 23.86
C CYS A 733 -26.82 -28.48 24.67
N LEU A 734 -27.88 -27.68 24.57
CA LEU A 734 -27.98 -26.38 25.24
C LEU A 734 -28.10 -26.51 26.76
N ARG A 735 -28.86 -27.51 27.24
CA ARG A 735 -28.91 -27.86 28.66
C ARG A 735 -27.54 -28.30 29.17
N ALA A 736 -26.80 -29.10 28.42
CA ALA A 736 -25.45 -29.51 28.78
C ALA A 736 -24.48 -28.31 28.84
N ILE A 737 -24.52 -27.39 27.88
CA ILE A 737 -23.73 -26.14 27.90
C ILE A 737 -24.04 -25.31 29.15
N ARG A 738 -25.32 -25.18 29.53
CA ARG A 738 -25.75 -24.42 30.71
C ARG A 738 -25.24 -25.01 32.03
N ARG A 739 -25.00 -26.32 32.09
CA ARG A 739 -24.36 -26.96 33.27
C ARG A 739 -22.88 -26.56 33.41
N MET A 740 -22.22 -26.26 32.29
CA MET A 740 -20.79 -25.94 32.24
C MET A 740 -20.48 -24.44 32.35
N VAL A 741 -21.40 -23.58 31.91
CA VAL A 741 -21.24 -22.11 31.89
C VAL A 741 -22.47 -21.46 32.50
N VAL A 742 -22.27 -20.53 33.43
CA VAL A 742 -23.37 -19.79 34.08
C VAL A 742 -23.96 -18.79 33.09
N LEU A 743 -24.98 -19.23 32.33
CA LEU A 743 -25.64 -18.46 31.29
C LEU A 743 -27.16 -18.45 31.49
N HIS A 744 -27.75 -17.25 31.40
CA HIS A 744 -29.20 -17.09 31.26
C HIS A 744 -29.53 -16.79 29.80
N TRP A 745 -30.18 -17.75 29.14
CA TRP A 745 -30.70 -17.62 27.78
C TRP A 745 -32.16 -18.09 27.74
N PRO A 746 -33.02 -17.51 26.89
CA PRO A 746 -34.40 -17.98 26.74
C PRO A 746 -34.46 -19.20 25.80
N TYR A 747 -35.27 -20.21 26.17
CA TYR A 747 -35.63 -21.32 25.27
C TYR A 747 -36.89 -20.91 24.49
N ASN A 748 -36.69 -20.18 23.39
CA ASN A 748 -37.78 -19.64 22.56
C ASN A 748 -37.46 -19.83 21.08
N SER A 749 -38.36 -19.38 20.21
CA SER A 749 -38.14 -19.35 18.76
C SER A 749 -36.88 -18.58 18.37
N TRP A 750 -36.27 -18.96 17.24
CA TRP A 750 -35.05 -18.34 16.69
C TRP A 750 -35.15 -16.82 16.64
N THR A 751 -36.27 -16.31 16.13
CA THR A 751 -36.53 -14.87 15.98
C THR A 751 -36.52 -14.14 17.32
N THR A 752 -37.19 -14.70 18.33
CA THR A 752 -37.26 -14.14 19.69
C THR A 752 -35.90 -14.15 20.36
N VAL A 753 -35.15 -15.26 20.24
CA VAL A 753 -33.83 -15.40 20.85
C VAL A 753 -32.84 -14.42 20.21
N ILE A 754 -32.76 -14.34 18.88
CA ILE A 754 -31.86 -13.41 18.20
C ILE A 754 -32.19 -11.96 18.56
N ARG A 755 -33.48 -11.59 18.65
CA ARG A 755 -33.90 -10.24 19.08
C ARG A 755 -33.48 -9.96 20.52
N TRP A 756 -33.71 -10.89 21.43
CA TRP A 756 -33.35 -10.77 22.85
C TRP A 756 -31.83 -10.61 23.02
N ILE A 757 -31.04 -11.46 22.37
CA ILE A 757 -29.57 -11.43 22.42
C ILE A 757 -29.03 -10.12 21.84
N SER A 758 -29.59 -9.66 20.72
CA SER A 758 -29.18 -8.43 20.04
C SER A 758 -29.33 -7.18 20.93
N VAL A 759 -30.29 -7.21 21.87
CA VAL A 759 -30.50 -6.14 22.85
C VAL A 759 -29.64 -6.35 24.10
N ARG A 760 -29.69 -7.55 24.70
CA ARG A 760 -29.09 -7.83 26.02
C ARG A 760 -27.58 -7.94 25.99
N TRP A 761 -26.99 -8.47 24.92
CA TRP A 761 -25.54 -8.66 24.76
C TRP A 761 -24.91 -7.61 23.85
N ARG A 762 -25.59 -6.47 23.68
CA ARG A 762 -25.06 -5.33 22.94
C ARG A 762 -23.88 -4.70 23.69
N GLY A 763 -22.89 -4.21 22.94
CA GLY A 763 -21.75 -3.46 23.47
C GLY A 763 -20.41 -4.20 23.41
N LYS A 764 -19.38 -3.61 24.03
CA LYS A 764 -17.99 -4.09 23.98
C LYS A 764 -17.55 -4.88 25.21
N HIS A 765 -18.41 -5.08 26.21
CA HIS A 765 -18.08 -5.80 27.42
C HIS A 765 -17.64 -7.25 27.11
N VAL A 766 -16.55 -7.71 27.74
CA VAL A 766 -15.91 -8.99 27.43
C VAL A 766 -16.84 -10.18 27.66
N VAL A 767 -17.65 -10.15 28.72
CA VAL A 767 -18.64 -11.21 29.00
C VAL A 767 -19.68 -11.31 27.88
N SER A 768 -20.28 -10.18 27.48
CA SER A 768 -21.24 -10.14 26.36
C SER A 768 -20.61 -10.55 25.03
N ALA A 769 -19.32 -10.26 24.82
CA ALA A 769 -18.57 -10.75 23.66
C ALA A 769 -18.38 -12.28 23.69
N SER A 770 -18.12 -12.86 24.86
CA SER A 770 -17.95 -14.31 25.00
C SER A 770 -19.26 -15.07 24.73
N TYR A 771 -20.39 -14.53 25.17
CA TYR A 771 -21.70 -15.13 24.92
C TYR A 771 -22.12 -15.06 23.45
N ARG A 772 -21.77 -13.98 22.73
CA ARG A 772 -21.93 -13.91 21.27
C ARG A 772 -21.08 -14.95 20.55
N ALA A 773 -19.84 -15.17 21.01
CA ALA A 773 -18.98 -16.22 20.46
C ALA A 773 -19.55 -17.63 20.72
N LEU A 774 -20.12 -17.84 21.90
CA LEU A 774 -20.84 -19.07 22.25
C LEU A 774 -22.00 -19.34 21.30
N LEU A 775 -22.90 -18.35 21.09
CA LEU A 775 -24.01 -18.49 20.15
C LEU A 775 -23.52 -18.88 18.74
N ALA A 776 -22.50 -18.19 18.23
CA ALA A 776 -21.94 -18.49 16.92
C ALA A 776 -21.36 -19.91 16.86
N SER A 777 -20.69 -20.37 17.92
CA SER A 777 -20.14 -21.72 18.03
C SER A 777 -21.23 -22.79 18.07
N VAL A 778 -22.29 -22.59 18.88
CA VAL A 778 -23.46 -23.48 18.95
C VAL A 778 -24.09 -23.66 17.57
N VAL A 779 -24.43 -22.55 16.90
CA VAL A 779 -25.05 -22.57 15.56
C VAL A 779 -24.16 -23.29 14.56
N TYR A 780 -22.85 -23.05 14.61
CA TYR A 780 -21.90 -23.72 13.73
C TYR A 780 -21.83 -25.24 13.96
N HIS A 781 -21.66 -25.68 15.22
CA HIS A 781 -21.48 -27.10 15.53
C HIS A 781 -22.76 -27.91 15.36
N LEU A 782 -23.94 -27.35 15.67
CA LEU A 782 -25.22 -28.00 15.39
C LEU A 782 -25.45 -28.16 13.87
N TRP A 783 -25.19 -27.11 13.09
CA TRP A 783 -25.27 -27.19 11.63
C TRP A 783 -24.26 -28.19 11.05
N ARG A 784 -23.03 -28.22 11.60
CA ARG A 784 -22.00 -29.17 11.18
C ARG A 784 -22.40 -30.60 11.52
N GLU A 785 -22.91 -30.86 12.74
CA GLU A 785 -23.39 -32.17 13.15
C GLU A 785 -24.50 -32.68 12.23
N ARG A 786 -25.49 -31.84 11.93
CA ARG A 786 -26.55 -32.15 10.98
C ARG A 786 -25.98 -32.60 9.63
N ASN A 787 -24.99 -31.88 9.10
CA ASN A 787 -24.36 -32.25 7.82
C ASN A 787 -23.52 -33.53 7.93
N LEU A 788 -22.84 -33.75 9.05
CA LEU A 788 -22.08 -34.98 9.28
C LEU A 788 -22.99 -36.21 9.31
N ARG A 789 -24.16 -36.12 9.94
CA ARG A 789 -25.15 -37.22 9.95
C ARG A 789 -25.69 -37.54 8.56
N ILE A 790 -25.91 -36.52 7.73
CA ILE A 790 -26.48 -36.69 6.38
C ILE A 790 -25.44 -37.20 5.39
N PHE A 791 -24.23 -36.61 5.39
CA PHE A 791 -23.24 -36.87 4.33
C PHE A 791 -22.14 -37.87 4.73
N GLN A 792 -21.94 -38.12 6.03
CA GLN A 792 -20.90 -39.02 6.54
C GLN A 792 -21.46 -40.10 7.46
N HIS A 793 -22.76 -40.08 7.75
CA HIS A 793 -23.44 -41.03 8.65
C HIS A 793 -22.80 -41.15 10.04
N THR A 794 -22.07 -40.13 10.49
CA THR A 794 -21.47 -40.07 11.82
C THR A 794 -22.37 -39.31 12.78
N THR A 795 -22.58 -39.84 13.98
CA THR A 795 -23.37 -39.22 15.05
C THR A 795 -22.50 -38.96 16.28
N ARG A 796 -22.69 -37.81 16.92
CA ARG A 796 -22.08 -37.47 18.21
C ARG A 796 -23.13 -37.24 19.27
N THR A 797 -22.78 -37.48 20.53
CA THR A 797 -23.69 -37.23 21.65
C THR A 797 -23.85 -35.73 21.91
N ALA A 798 -24.98 -35.33 22.51
CA ALA A 798 -25.24 -33.93 22.84
C ALA A 798 -24.18 -33.35 23.80
N ASP A 799 -23.67 -34.18 24.73
CA ASP A 799 -22.63 -33.80 25.67
C ASP A 799 -21.26 -33.61 25.00
N GLU A 800 -20.91 -34.40 23.99
CA GLU A 800 -19.67 -34.20 23.21
C GLU A 800 -19.65 -32.86 22.47
N ILE A 801 -20.77 -32.51 21.82
CA ILE A 801 -20.90 -31.22 21.13
C ILE A 801 -20.82 -30.09 22.15
N ALA A 802 -21.53 -30.20 23.27
CA ALA A 802 -21.50 -29.20 24.32
C ALA A 802 -20.07 -28.98 24.87
N ARG A 803 -19.31 -30.05 25.13
CA ARG A 803 -17.92 -29.98 25.57
C ARG A 803 -17.02 -29.31 24.53
N THR A 804 -17.18 -29.67 23.26
CA THR A 804 -16.42 -29.09 22.14
C THR A 804 -16.65 -27.58 22.04
N VAL A 805 -17.93 -27.16 22.06
CA VAL A 805 -18.34 -25.76 21.98
C VAL A 805 -17.74 -24.95 23.14
N VAL A 806 -17.85 -25.45 24.38
CA VAL A 806 -17.35 -24.75 25.56
C VAL A 806 -15.82 -24.68 25.56
N SER A 807 -15.13 -25.77 25.22
CA SER A 807 -13.65 -25.79 25.12
C SER A 807 -13.16 -24.76 24.11
N GLU A 808 -13.75 -24.73 22.92
CA GLU A 808 -13.31 -23.84 21.85
C GLU A 808 -13.47 -22.35 22.22
N VAL A 809 -14.53 -21.99 22.97
CA VAL A 809 -14.69 -20.62 23.47
C VAL A 809 -13.72 -20.32 24.62
N ARG A 810 -13.43 -21.30 25.50
CA ARG A 810 -12.40 -21.15 26.55
C ARG A 810 -11.02 -20.90 25.95
N ASP A 811 -10.62 -21.71 24.97
CA ASP A 811 -9.33 -21.58 24.29
C ASP A 811 -9.20 -20.20 23.62
N LEU A 812 -10.30 -19.71 23.03
CA LEU A 812 -10.36 -18.38 22.43
C LEU A 812 -10.21 -17.24 23.46
N ILE A 813 -10.72 -17.43 24.68
CA ILE A 813 -10.55 -16.47 25.78
C ILE A 813 -9.09 -16.47 26.26
N ILE A 814 -8.49 -17.64 26.45
CA ILE A 814 -7.11 -17.82 26.91
C ILE A 814 -6.13 -17.21 25.89
N CYS A 815 -6.28 -17.52 24.61
CA CYS A 815 -5.41 -17.02 23.54
C CYS A 815 -5.43 -15.48 23.38
N LYS A 816 -6.43 -14.78 23.93
CA LYS A 816 -6.58 -13.34 23.75
C LYS A 816 -5.73 -12.47 24.68
N GLN A 817 -5.08 -13.06 25.70
CA GLN A 817 -4.19 -12.34 26.64
C GLN A 817 -4.79 -11.00 27.10
N LEU A 818 -5.98 -11.07 27.69
CA LEU A 818 -6.72 -9.87 28.12
C LEU A 818 -6.02 -9.20 29.30
N PRO A 819 -6.07 -7.85 29.40
CA PRO A 819 -5.49 -7.14 30.54
C PRO A 819 -6.18 -7.54 31.85
N SER A 820 -5.41 -7.53 32.95
CA SER A 820 -5.92 -7.81 34.29
C SER A 820 -6.94 -6.73 34.68
N SER A 821 -8.22 -7.11 34.76
CA SER A 821 -9.32 -6.22 35.14
C SER A 821 -10.40 -7.00 35.89
N VAL A 822 -11.24 -6.32 36.66
CA VAL A 822 -12.40 -6.94 37.34
C VAL A 822 -13.29 -7.68 36.36
N SER A 823 -13.54 -7.11 35.18
CA SER A 823 -14.32 -7.73 34.10
C SER A 823 -13.64 -8.99 33.53
N THR A 824 -12.31 -9.00 33.44
CA THR A 824 -11.53 -10.17 32.99
C THR A 824 -11.57 -11.30 34.02
N ARG A 825 -11.39 -10.97 35.32
CA ARG A 825 -11.52 -11.94 36.42
C ARG A 825 -12.92 -12.54 36.48
N GLY A 826 -13.95 -11.69 36.33
CA GLY A 826 -15.35 -12.13 36.22
C GLY A 826 -15.59 -13.06 35.03
N LEU A 827 -15.02 -12.76 33.86
CA LEU A 827 -15.09 -13.64 32.68
C LEU A 827 -14.46 -15.02 32.95
N TYR A 828 -13.26 -15.06 33.53
CA TYR A 828 -12.57 -16.32 33.85
C TYR A 828 -13.38 -17.16 34.83
N ARG A 829 -13.98 -16.53 35.84
CA ARG A 829 -14.89 -17.22 36.79
C ARG A 829 -16.13 -17.79 36.11
N ILE A 830 -16.80 -17.01 35.25
CA ILE A 830 -17.99 -17.45 34.49
C ILE A 830 -17.69 -18.67 33.63
N TRP A 831 -16.51 -18.68 32.98
CA TRP A 831 -16.08 -19.74 32.09
C TRP A 831 -15.32 -20.86 32.79
N ARG A 832 -15.10 -20.78 34.11
CA ARG A 832 -14.29 -21.71 34.92
C ARG A 832 -12.88 -21.91 34.35
N ILE A 833 -12.24 -20.83 33.92
CA ILE A 833 -10.86 -20.81 33.43
C ILE A 833 -9.94 -20.47 34.61
N PRO A 834 -8.87 -21.24 34.87
CA PRO A 834 -7.89 -20.91 35.90
C PRO A 834 -7.29 -19.53 35.65
N TRP A 835 -7.20 -18.69 36.69
CA TRP A 835 -6.52 -17.41 36.57
C TRP A 835 -5.00 -17.66 36.50
N PRO A 836 -4.28 -17.10 35.52
CA PRO A 836 -2.83 -17.21 35.51
C PRO A 836 -2.28 -16.52 36.76
N VAL A 837 -1.59 -17.28 37.61
CA VAL A 837 -0.98 -16.76 38.85
C VAL A 837 0.08 -15.73 38.45
N GLU A 838 0.08 -14.57 39.13
CA GLU A 838 1.10 -13.53 38.94
C GLU A 838 2.48 -14.12 39.29
N GLY A 839 3.24 -14.56 38.29
CA GLY A 839 4.57 -15.15 38.50
C GLY A 839 5.13 -16.04 37.38
N GLU A 840 4.30 -16.65 36.52
CA GLU A 840 4.78 -17.67 35.55
C GLU A 840 4.78 -17.25 34.07
N ALA A 841 4.58 -15.96 33.76
CA ALA A 841 4.54 -15.49 32.36
C ALA A 841 5.92 -15.14 31.75
N HIS A 842 7.02 -15.61 32.34
CA HIS A 842 8.38 -15.38 31.84
C HIS A 842 9.25 -16.64 31.92
N THR A 843 8.93 -17.66 31.12
CA THR A 843 9.89 -18.70 30.70
C THR A 843 9.65 -19.10 29.26
#